data_AF-A0A6B3MR66-F1
#
_entry.id   AF-A0A6B3MR66-F1
#
_cell.length_a   1.000
_cell.length_b   1.000
_cell.length_c   1.000
_cell.angle_alpha   90.00
_cell.angle_beta   90.00
_cell.angle_gamma   90.00
#
_symmetry.space_group_name_H-M   'P 1'
#
loop_
_entity.id
_entity.type
_entity.pdbx_description
1 polymer ?
#
loop_
_entity_poly.entity_id
_entity_poly.type
_entity_poly.pdbx_seq_one_letter_code
_entity_poly.pdbx_strand_id
1 'polypeptide(L)'
;MSEDSIPKRFRKKIQQAREKNLEILNLSNFYCLLKLTNIPEEVFEIKPIKVLNLSYNEINNIPESLGNLSNLNRLDLADNQLTNLPESLGNLSNLTELNLGNNQLTNLPESLGNLSNLTSLTLGNNQLTNLPESLGNLSNLTRFNLWFNQLTKLPEFLGNFQKLTRLYLSSNQLTNLPESLGNLSNLTELYLRNNQLTKLPESLGNLSNLTELDLAYNQLTKLPDSLGNLSNLTTLYLSGNQLTKLPDSLGNLSNLTTLYLSGNPLVVPPPEVVSKGVDAIKQYLRQLREEGEAYIYEAKLLIVGEPGAGKTSLAQKIQDPQYQLQETELSTEGIDVIKWSFPLDQERDFKINIWDFGGQEIYHATHQFFLSKRSLYTLVADSRKEDTDFYYWLNSVEQFSDNSPLLIIKNEKQDRQREINESALRGQFTNLEKTLATNLETNRGLAEIITAIQYHIQNLPHVGQPLPKTWVNVRQALENDSRDYISLQEYLDICETNGFTQREDALQLSGYLHDLGICLHFQQQEDSLLYKIVILKPEWATDAVYKVLDNHDVINNKGKFTRKDLKRIWKDDKYASSRGELLELMKKFQLCYEIPDCKDTFIAPQLLSDNQPDYNWHESHNLILRYDYHDFMPKGILTRLIVVMHQYIDRHKYVWKSGVILTKDKTKAEVIEYYAKREIKIRVAGRDKRGLLTIVAYELDRIHDSYKRLKYSKLIPCNCHKCKDSQSPHSYPFQTLLKFIADKQYTIQCQESYQMVNVLSLLDDIIGLNKLVSNEQQDSNQSIQFKGDIQKLVLLLSKQGNISGDFSELMANINDKSQNINISDNATVKDSFAVAFNLGEISGKVTNTINQLPSFDTESESDKKQLKELLSQLQSAVLAEDLDDEDKEEALEQIEDIASSLTNSEDSAVKKIANKAMKMLIRIAGALSPTANMVTICKELPDLISKIF
;
A
#
# COMPACT_ATOMS: atom_id res chain seq x y z
N MET A 1 31.43 25.96 -37.32
CA MET A 1 31.05 26.67 -36.07
C MET A 1 32.32 26.79 -35.24
N SER A 2 32.55 27.95 -34.61
CA SER A 2 33.86 28.36 -34.12
C SER A 2 34.36 27.61 -32.88
N GLU A 3 35.68 27.71 -32.69
CA GLU A 3 36.53 27.04 -31.72
C GLU A 3 36.33 27.53 -30.26
N ASP A 4 35.17 28.13 -29.96
CA ASP A 4 34.73 28.54 -28.62
C ASP A 4 33.89 27.46 -27.93
N SER A 5 33.01 26.78 -28.68
CA SER A 5 31.76 26.22 -28.09
C SER A 5 31.90 24.93 -27.28
N ILE A 6 33.08 24.30 -27.26
CA ILE A 6 33.34 23.06 -26.53
C ILE A 6 33.99 23.40 -25.19
N PRO A 7 33.36 23.11 -24.03
CA PRO A 7 33.94 23.38 -22.72
C PRO A 7 35.35 22.80 -22.57
N LYS A 8 36.28 23.59 -22.02
CA LYS A 8 37.73 23.26 -21.91
C LYS A 8 38.00 21.87 -21.35
N ARG A 9 37.24 21.46 -20.32
CA ARG A 9 37.33 20.12 -19.72
C ARG A 9 37.14 18.96 -20.70
N PHE A 10 36.23 19.09 -21.68
CA PHE A 10 36.01 18.04 -22.67
C PHE A 10 37.18 17.98 -23.63
N ARG A 11 37.75 19.14 -24.03
CA ARG A 11 38.98 19.19 -24.82
C ARG A 11 40.14 18.51 -24.08
N LYS A 12 40.31 18.75 -22.78
CA LYS A 12 41.33 18.10 -21.96
C LYS A 12 41.14 16.58 -21.91
N LYS A 13 39.91 16.10 -21.68
CA LYS A 13 39.60 14.65 -21.67
C LYS A 13 39.86 13.99 -23.03
N ILE A 14 39.50 14.67 -24.12
CA ILE A 14 39.74 14.19 -25.50
C ILE A 14 41.25 14.16 -25.79
N GLN A 15 41.98 15.23 -25.47
CA GLN A 15 43.43 15.30 -25.64
C GLN A 15 44.14 14.21 -24.83
N GLN A 16 43.77 14.03 -23.56
CA GLN A 16 44.31 12.96 -22.72
C GLN A 16 44.03 11.57 -23.30
N ALA A 17 42.81 11.34 -23.80
CA ALA A 17 42.46 10.07 -24.42
C ALA A 17 43.28 9.81 -25.69
N ARG A 18 43.54 10.86 -26.49
CA ARG A 18 44.39 10.80 -27.69
C ARG A 18 45.85 10.51 -27.33
N GLU A 19 46.43 11.24 -26.38
CA GLU A 19 47.83 11.09 -25.98
C GLU A 19 48.11 9.72 -25.33
N LYS A 20 47.16 9.23 -24.52
CA LYS A 20 47.30 7.96 -23.78
C LYS A 20 46.73 6.75 -24.53
N ASN A 21 46.23 6.92 -25.76
CA ASN A 21 45.58 5.87 -26.55
C ASN A 21 44.50 5.09 -25.77
N LEU A 22 43.61 5.82 -25.08
CA LEU A 22 42.59 5.19 -24.24
C LEU A 22 41.52 4.47 -25.08
N GLU A 23 41.12 3.28 -24.62
CA GLU A 23 40.00 2.53 -25.23
C GLU A 23 38.63 2.99 -24.71
N ILE A 24 38.60 3.78 -23.63
CA ILE A 24 37.38 4.27 -22.99
C ILE A 24 37.44 5.80 -22.96
N LEU A 25 36.46 6.44 -23.58
CA LEU A 25 36.26 7.88 -23.53
C LEU A 25 34.90 8.18 -22.90
N ASN A 26 34.93 8.82 -21.74
CA ASN A 26 33.72 9.26 -21.04
C ASN A 26 33.62 10.78 -21.05
N LEU A 27 32.62 11.27 -21.77
CA LEU A 27 32.23 12.67 -21.92
C LEU A 27 30.79 12.89 -21.40
N SER A 28 30.29 12.04 -20.51
CA SER A 28 28.97 12.22 -19.91
C SER A 28 28.93 13.42 -18.95
N ASN A 29 27.74 14.02 -18.78
CA ASN A 29 27.62 15.27 -18.02
C ASN A 29 26.42 15.36 -17.06
N PHE A 30 26.41 14.51 -16.03
CA PHE A 30 25.31 14.45 -15.06
C PHE A 30 25.21 15.68 -14.12
N TYR A 31 26.33 16.32 -13.76
CA TYR A 31 26.38 17.31 -12.66
C TYR A 31 26.84 18.73 -13.04
N CYS A 32 27.16 19.02 -14.31
CA CYS A 32 27.73 20.33 -14.67
C CYS A 32 26.88 21.13 -15.66
N LEU A 33 26.92 22.46 -15.49
CA LEU A 33 26.09 23.42 -16.21
C LEU A 33 26.40 23.50 -17.72
N LEU A 34 27.65 23.25 -18.15
CA LEU A 34 28.05 23.37 -19.56
C LEU A 34 28.08 22.00 -20.25
N LYS A 35 26.99 21.67 -20.96
CA LYS A 35 26.78 20.43 -21.72
C LYS A 35 27.30 20.51 -23.15
N LEU A 36 27.64 19.35 -23.73
CA LEU A 36 27.94 19.26 -25.16
C LEU A 36 26.64 19.38 -25.96
N THR A 37 26.62 20.25 -26.97
CA THR A 37 25.53 20.33 -27.95
C THR A 37 25.83 19.56 -29.24
N ASN A 38 27.10 19.23 -29.48
CA ASN A 38 27.59 18.44 -30.60
C ASN A 38 28.77 17.56 -30.16
N ILE A 39 29.04 16.50 -30.91
CA ILE A 39 30.23 15.63 -30.69
C ILE A 39 31.45 16.31 -31.33
N PRO A 40 32.52 16.62 -30.58
CA PRO A 40 33.73 17.22 -31.14
C PRO A 40 34.40 16.34 -32.20
N GLU A 41 34.90 16.93 -33.29
CA GLU A 41 35.52 16.17 -34.40
C GLU A 41 36.75 15.38 -33.95
N GLU A 42 37.46 15.89 -32.95
CA GLU A 42 38.66 15.28 -32.38
C GLU A 42 38.38 13.91 -31.74
N VAL A 43 37.13 13.62 -31.36
CA VAL A 43 36.72 12.29 -30.88
C VAL A 43 36.91 11.23 -31.96
N PHE A 44 36.67 11.58 -33.23
CA PHE A 44 36.74 10.65 -34.35
C PHE A 44 38.17 10.32 -34.76
N GLU A 45 39.17 11.07 -34.29
CA GLU A 45 40.58 10.82 -34.56
C GLU A 45 41.19 9.75 -33.62
N ILE A 46 40.50 9.41 -32.52
CA ILE A 46 41.00 8.48 -31.51
C ILE A 46 40.65 7.03 -31.91
N LYS A 47 41.51 6.44 -32.74
CA LYS A 47 41.34 5.09 -33.31
C LYS A 47 41.10 3.92 -32.31
N PRO A 48 41.68 3.89 -31.09
CA PRO A 48 41.51 2.74 -30.19
C PRO A 48 40.19 2.72 -29.40
N ILE A 49 39.29 3.71 -29.54
CA ILE A 49 38.08 3.78 -28.71
C ILE A 49 37.18 2.55 -28.94
N LYS A 50 36.91 1.84 -27.83
CA LYS A 50 35.94 0.73 -27.73
C LYS A 50 34.70 1.12 -26.94
N VAL A 51 34.79 2.10 -26.04
CA VAL A 51 33.67 2.58 -25.22
C VAL A 51 33.60 4.10 -25.31
N LEU A 52 32.47 4.61 -25.81
CA LEU A 52 32.20 6.04 -25.89
C LEU A 52 30.93 6.35 -25.11
N ASN A 53 31.06 7.14 -24.04
CA ASN A 53 29.92 7.63 -23.27
C ASN A 53 29.76 9.14 -23.47
N LEU A 54 28.62 9.53 -24.03
CA LEU A 54 28.20 10.89 -24.34
C LEU A 54 26.87 11.25 -23.64
N SER A 55 26.45 10.47 -22.65
CA SER A 55 25.15 10.63 -21.99
C SER A 55 25.01 11.91 -21.17
N TYR A 56 23.78 12.33 -20.87
CA TYR A 56 23.46 13.53 -20.07
C TYR A 56 24.00 14.84 -20.65
N ASN A 57 23.99 14.97 -21.98
CA ASN A 57 24.38 16.19 -22.68
C ASN A 57 23.17 16.84 -23.37
N GLU A 58 23.40 17.78 -24.28
CA GLU A 58 22.38 18.44 -25.10
C GLU A 58 22.64 18.16 -26.59
N ILE A 59 23.22 16.99 -26.89
CA ILE A 59 23.57 16.62 -28.26
C ILE A 59 22.28 16.42 -29.04
N ASN A 60 22.09 17.19 -30.12
CA ASN A 60 20.89 17.12 -30.94
C ASN A 60 21.12 16.46 -32.31
N ASN A 61 22.37 16.28 -32.73
CA ASN A 61 22.75 15.63 -33.98
C ASN A 61 23.99 14.77 -33.81
N ILE A 62 24.02 13.63 -34.51
CA ILE A 62 25.20 12.75 -34.62
C ILE A 62 25.77 12.91 -36.03
N PRO A 63 27.05 13.28 -36.19
CA PRO A 63 27.67 13.40 -37.51
C PRO A 63 27.96 12.02 -38.12
N GLU A 64 27.97 11.96 -39.46
CA GLU A 64 28.28 10.73 -40.22
C GLU A 64 29.65 10.13 -39.85
N SER A 65 30.60 10.97 -39.40
CA SER A 65 31.93 10.56 -38.95
C SER A 65 31.94 9.63 -37.75
N LEU A 66 30.86 9.56 -36.95
CA LEU A 66 30.76 8.58 -35.86
C LEU A 66 30.90 7.15 -36.38
N GLY A 67 30.35 6.87 -37.57
CA GLY A 67 30.45 5.56 -38.22
C GLY A 67 31.88 5.11 -38.56
N ASN A 68 32.88 5.99 -38.47
CA ASN A 68 34.28 5.64 -38.68
C ASN A 68 34.94 4.97 -37.47
N LEU A 69 34.30 4.98 -36.30
CA LEU A 69 34.80 4.36 -35.06
C LEU A 69 34.59 2.83 -35.07
N SER A 70 35.18 2.14 -36.05
CA SER A 70 34.91 0.70 -36.29
C SER A 70 35.29 -0.23 -35.13
N ASN A 71 36.11 0.19 -34.17
CA ASN A 71 36.46 -0.58 -32.97
C ASN A 71 35.45 -0.43 -31.82
N LEU A 72 34.40 0.38 -31.99
CA LEU A 72 33.47 0.70 -30.92
C LEU A 72 32.60 -0.50 -30.56
N ASN A 73 32.67 -0.91 -29.29
CA ASN A 73 31.88 -1.99 -28.70
C ASN A 73 30.67 -1.45 -27.94
N ARG A 74 30.81 -0.29 -27.28
CA ARG A 74 29.75 0.30 -26.45
C ARG A 74 29.60 1.78 -26.74
N LEU A 75 28.38 2.19 -27.04
CA LEU A 75 28.02 3.59 -27.29
C LEU A 75 26.84 3.98 -26.40
N ASP A 76 27.06 4.97 -25.55
CA ASP A 76 26.02 5.54 -24.69
C ASP A 76 25.74 6.99 -25.08
N LEU A 77 24.54 7.23 -25.58
CA LEU A 77 24.00 8.52 -26.03
C LEU A 77 22.71 8.87 -25.29
N ALA A 78 22.44 8.22 -24.16
CA ALA A 78 21.22 8.48 -23.41
C ALA A 78 21.14 9.90 -22.84
N ASP A 79 19.93 10.39 -22.58
CA ASP A 79 19.69 11.70 -21.96
C ASP A 79 20.33 12.84 -22.78
N ASN A 80 19.91 12.92 -24.05
CA ASN A 80 20.31 13.93 -25.03
C ASN A 80 19.06 14.49 -25.75
N GLN A 81 19.25 15.24 -26.85
CA GLN A 81 18.18 15.86 -27.63
C GLN A 81 18.11 15.30 -29.06
N LEU A 82 18.50 14.04 -29.27
CA LEU A 82 18.57 13.44 -30.60
C LEU A 82 17.19 13.25 -31.21
N THR A 83 17.01 13.73 -32.43
CA THR A 83 15.75 13.57 -33.19
C THR A 83 15.83 12.51 -34.29
N ASN A 84 17.03 12.27 -34.81
CA ASN A 84 17.33 11.27 -35.85
C ASN A 84 18.73 10.67 -35.64
N LEU A 85 19.01 9.55 -36.32
CA LEU A 85 20.33 8.90 -36.34
C LEU A 85 20.85 8.82 -37.79
N PRO A 86 22.14 9.02 -38.04
CA PRO A 86 22.74 8.89 -39.38
C PRO A 86 22.78 7.43 -39.84
N GLU A 87 22.73 7.22 -41.16
CA GLU A 87 22.85 5.87 -41.74
C GLU A 87 24.23 5.26 -41.45
N SER A 88 25.30 6.06 -41.30
CA SER A 88 26.62 5.52 -40.94
C SER A 88 26.71 4.86 -39.58
N LEU A 89 25.72 5.05 -38.68
CA LEU A 89 25.70 4.35 -37.39
C LEU A 89 25.71 2.83 -37.58
N GLY A 90 25.11 2.33 -38.67
CA GLY A 90 25.14 0.92 -39.06
C GLY A 90 26.52 0.37 -39.45
N ASN A 91 27.54 1.23 -39.62
CA ASN A 91 28.91 0.81 -39.93
C ASN A 91 29.68 0.30 -38.70
N LEU A 92 29.15 0.50 -37.49
CA LEU A 92 29.77 0.10 -36.23
C LEU A 92 29.61 -1.41 -35.97
N SER A 93 30.14 -2.24 -36.85
CA SER A 93 29.89 -3.69 -36.86
C SER A 93 30.33 -4.44 -35.60
N ASN A 94 31.24 -3.87 -34.79
CA ASN A 94 31.69 -4.45 -33.53
C ASN A 94 30.81 -4.06 -32.31
N LEU A 95 29.80 -3.20 -32.51
CA LEU A 95 28.98 -2.69 -31.42
C LEU A 95 28.13 -3.80 -30.79
N THR A 96 28.28 -3.96 -29.48
CA THR A 96 27.53 -4.93 -28.66
C THR A 96 26.48 -4.25 -27.79
N GLU A 97 26.72 -3.01 -27.36
CA GLU A 97 25.76 -2.23 -26.56
C GLU A 97 25.54 -0.83 -27.16
N LEU A 98 24.27 -0.51 -27.40
CA LEU A 98 23.82 0.81 -27.86
C LEU A 98 22.72 1.33 -26.94
N ASN A 99 22.98 2.46 -26.28
CA ASN A 99 22.01 3.15 -25.45
C ASN A 99 21.64 4.52 -26.05
N LEU A 100 20.38 4.66 -26.40
CA LEU A 100 19.75 5.84 -27.00
C LEU A 100 18.52 6.28 -26.20
N GLY A 101 18.39 5.83 -24.95
CA GLY A 101 17.24 6.16 -24.11
C GLY A 101 17.13 7.65 -23.79
N ASN A 102 15.94 8.14 -23.43
CA ASN A 102 15.70 9.54 -23.08
C ASN A 102 16.16 10.52 -24.17
N ASN A 103 15.61 10.37 -25.38
CA ASN A 103 15.86 11.24 -26.53
C ASN A 103 14.52 11.60 -27.20
N GLN A 104 14.57 12.16 -28.42
CA GLN A 104 13.40 12.61 -29.17
C GLN A 104 13.29 11.89 -30.52
N LEU A 105 13.78 10.64 -30.61
CA LEU A 105 13.80 9.87 -31.85
C LEU A 105 12.38 9.54 -32.31
N THR A 106 12.06 9.87 -33.56
CA THR A 106 10.76 9.55 -34.18
C THR A 106 10.84 8.31 -35.09
N ASN A 107 12.01 8.05 -35.66
CA ASN A 107 12.29 6.92 -36.54
C ASN A 107 13.72 6.40 -36.31
N LEU A 108 14.03 5.22 -36.84
CA LEU A 108 15.36 4.61 -36.83
C LEU A 108 15.79 4.34 -38.29
N PRO A 109 17.09 4.53 -38.63
CA PRO A 109 17.61 4.23 -39.96
C PRO A 109 17.59 2.72 -40.24
N GLU A 110 17.41 2.34 -41.50
CA GLU A 110 17.42 0.93 -41.91
C GLU A 110 18.80 0.29 -41.65
N SER A 111 19.89 1.06 -41.73
CA SER A 111 21.23 0.56 -41.44
C SER A 111 21.43 0.06 -40.01
N LEU A 112 20.55 0.40 -39.05
CA LEU A 112 20.66 -0.07 -37.68
C LEU A 112 20.59 -1.61 -37.60
N GLY A 113 19.92 -2.25 -38.55
CA GLY A 113 19.88 -3.70 -38.72
C GLY A 113 21.23 -4.34 -39.08
N ASN A 114 22.24 -3.56 -39.51
CA ASN A 114 23.58 -4.06 -39.85
C ASN A 114 24.43 -4.37 -38.61
N LEU A 115 24.02 -3.95 -37.42
CA LEU A 115 24.72 -4.14 -36.15
C LEU A 115 24.58 -5.59 -35.62
N SER A 116 24.97 -6.58 -36.43
CA SER A 116 24.74 -8.01 -36.16
C SER A 116 25.32 -8.54 -34.84
N ASN A 117 26.31 -7.85 -34.24
CA ASN A 117 26.91 -8.21 -32.95
C ASN A 117 26.19 -7.60 -31.73
N LEU A 118 25.14 -6.78 -31.95
CA LEU A 118 24.44 -6.09 -30.89
C LEU A 118 23.72 -7.07 -29.96
N THR A 119 24.01 -6.98 -28.66
CA THR A 119 23.38 -7.80 -27.61
C THR A 119 22.42 -6.98 -26.76
N SER A 120 22.63 -5.67 -26.66
CA SER A 120 21.74 -4.77 -25.91
C SER A 120 21.43 -3.50 -26.69
N LEU A 121 20.13 -3.26 -26.93
CA LEU A 121 19.61 -2.05 -27.57
C LEU A 121 18.60 -1.37 -26.63
N THR A 122 18.89 -0.12 -26.25
CA THR A 122 17.98 0.70 -25.43
C THR A 122 17.51 1.92 -26.20
N LEU A 123 16.20 2.02 -26.40
CA LEU A 123 15.49 3.08 -27.12
C LEU A 123 14.33 3.66 -26.28
N GLY A 124 14.36 3.42 -24.99
CA GLY A 124 13.31 3.84 -24.08
C GLY A 124 13.14 5.34 -23.97
N ASN A 125 11.93 5.82 -23.69
CA ASN A 125 11.61 7.25 -23.57
C ASN A 125 12.04 8.04 -24.83
N ASN A 126 11.40 7.70 -25.95
CA ASN A 126 11.53 8.35 -27.25
C ASN A 126 10.13 8.55 -27.86
N GLN A 127 10.04 8.92 -29.14
CA GLN A 127 8.79 9.19 -29.85
C GLN A 127 8.57 8.21 -31.01
N LEU A 128 9.08 6.98 -30.90
CA LEU A 128 9.01 5.99 -31.98
C LEU A 128 7.56 5.52 -32.17
N THR A 129 7.10 5.55 -33.42
CA THR A 129 5.77 5.05 -33.82
C THR A 129 5.83 3.68 -34.50
N ASN A 130 6.96 3.34 -35.11
CA ASN A 130 7.22 2.07 -35.79
C ASN A 130 8.70 1.67 -35.64
N LEU A 131 9.03 0.44 -36.04
CA LEU A 131 10.38 -0.11 -36.08
C LEU A 131 10.70 -0.57 -37.51
N PRO A 132 11.89 -0.26 -38.07
CA PRO A 132 12.28 -0.70 -39.41
C PRO A 132 12.44 -2.22 -39.49
N GLU A 133 12.10 -2.82 -40.63
CA GLU A 133 12.14 -4.29 -40.82
C GLU A 133 13.55 -4.86 -40.66
N SER A 134 14.58 -4.08 -41.03
CA SER A 134 15.98 -4.49 -40.91
C SER A 134 16.40 -4.84 -39.48
N LEU A 135 15.72 -4.33 -38.44
CA LEU A 135 16.03 -4.68 -37.06
C LEU A 135 15.88 -6.18 -36.79
N GLY A 136 15.08 -6.90 -37.58
CA GLY A 136 14.98 -8.35 -37.53
C GLY A 136 16.32 -9.09 -37.75
N ASN A 137 17.34 -8.41 -38.28
CA ASN A 137 18.68 -8.97 -38.52
C ASN A 137 19.56 -9.03 -37.25
N LEU A 138 19.14 -8.39 -36.14
CA LEU A 138 19.88 -8.35 -34.87
C LEU A 138 19.79 -9.68 -34.09
N SER A 139 20.23 -10.77 -34.69
CA SER A 139 20.10 -12.14 -34.17
C SER A 139 20.82 -12.41 -32.84
N ASN A 140 21.76 -11.55 -32.44
CA ASN A 140 22.49 -11.65 -31.17
C ASN A 140 21.85 -10.89 -29.99
N LEU A 141 20.73 -10.20 -30.22
CA LEU A 141 20.09 -9.36 -29.22
C LEU A 141 19.56 -10.19 -28.05
N THR A 142 19.98 -9.85 -26.83
CA THR A 142 19.54 -10.46 -25.57
C THR A 142 18.65 -9.52 -24.76
N ARG A 143 18.88 -8.20 -24.87
CA ARG A 143 18.08 -7.17 -24.21
C ARG A 143 17.58 -6.15 -25.21
N PHE A 144 16.26 -5.97 -25.26
CA PHE A 144 15.64 -4.95 -26.09
C PHE A 144 14.70 -4.07 -25.26
N ASN A 145 15.00 -2.78 -25.18
CA ASN A 145 14.23 -1.85 -24.37
C ASN A 145 13.58 -0.75 -25.22
N LEU A 146 12.25 -0.74 -25.26
CA LEU A 146 11.39 0.16 -26.03
C LEU A 146 10.33 0.85 -25.13
N TRP A 147 10.52 0.85 -23.81
CA TRP A 147 9.56 1.46 -22.89
C TRP A 147 9.33 2.94 -23.20
N PHE A 148 8.12 3.45 -22.93
CA PHE A 148 7.78 4.87 -23.11
C PHE A 148 8.04 5.37 -24.54
N ASN A 149 7.31 4.81 -25.49
CA ASN A 149 7.29 5.23 -26.90
C ASN A 149 5.82 5.34 -27.36
N GLN A 150 5.60 5.51 -28.67
CA GLN A 150 4.27 5.68 -29.27
C GLN A 150 3.93 4.50 -30.20
N LEU A 151 4.46 3.30 -29.93
CA LEU A 151 4.23 2.12 -30.76
C LEU A 151 2.77 1.68 -30.64
N THR A 152 2.09 1.51 -31.78
CA THR A 152 0.70 1.02 -31.82
C THR A 152 0.59 -0.47 -32.14
N LYS A 153 1.64 -1.04 -32.75
CA LYS A 153 1.79 -2.45 -33.11
C LYS A 153 3.26 -2.86 -32.99
N LEU A 154 3.48 -4.17 -32.87
CA LEU A 154 4.81 -4.76 -32.98
C LEU A 154 4.94 -5.50 -34.31
N PRO A 155 6.10 -5.45 -34.95
CA PRO A 155 6.34 -6.16 -36.20
C PRO A 155 6.56 -7.66 -35.97
N GLU A 156 6.18 -8.48 -36.95
CA GLU A 156 6.32 -9.94 -36.88
C GLU A 156 7.78 -10.40 -36.74
N PHE A 157 8.75 -9.62 -37.23
CA PHE A 157 10.17 -9.97 -37.13
C PHE A 157 10.69 -10.05 -35.68
N LEU A 158 9.98 -9.52 -34.68
CA LEU A 158 10.39 -9.67 -33.28
C LEU A 158 10.59 -11.15 -32.90
N GLY A 159 9.79 -12.05 -33.49
CA GLY A 159 9.93 -13.50 -33.30
C GLY A 159 11.28 -14.07 -33.79
N ASN A 160 12.08 -13.31 -34.53
CA ASN A 160 13.40 -13.73 -35.03
C ASN A 160 14.51 -13.61 -33.96
N PHE A 161 14.28 -12.88 -32.85
CA PHE A 161 15.29 -12.67 -31.81
C PHE A 161 15.45 -13.88 -30.88
N GLN A 162 15.97 -14.98 -31.43
CA GLN A 162 16.05 -16.27 -30.74
C GLN A 162 16.90 -16.24 -29.45
N LYS A 163 17.77 -15.25 -29.25
CA LYS A 163 18.59 -15.07 -28.02
C LYS A 163 17.99 -14.07 -27.02
N LEU A 164 16.84 -13.46 -27.33
CA LEU A 164 16.26 -12.42 -26.49
C LEU A 164 15.81 -13.01 -25.15
N THR A 165 16.29 -12.44 -24.06
CA THR A 165 15.92 -12.81 -22.69
C THR A 165 15.06 -11.75 -22.04
N ARG A 166 15.21 -10.46 -22.43
CA ARG A 166 14.50 -9.34 -21.82
C ARG A 166 13.90 -8.41 -22.87
N LEU A 167 12.58 -8.21 -22.79
CA LEU A 167 11.83 -7.32 -23.66
C LEU A 167 10.99 -6.34 -22.85
N TYR A 168 11.30 -5.04 -22.97
CA TYR A 168 10.59 -3.97 -22.28
C TYR A 168 9.76 -3.15 -23.29
N LEU A 169 8.44 -3.16 -23.12
CA LEU A 169 7.46 -2.53 -24.00
C LEU A 169 6.42 -1.70 -23.24
N SER A 170 6.63 -1.48 -21.94
CA SER A 170 5.72 -0.73 -21.09
C SER A 170 5.53 0.72 -21.57
N SER A 171 4.36 1.31 -21.31
CA SER A 171 3.99 2.68 -21.68
C SER A 171 4.11 2.92 -23.19
N ASN A 172 3.40 2.11 -23.97
CA ASN A 172 3.20 2.31 -25.41
C ASN A 172 1.68 2.38 -25.70
N GLN A 173 1.30 2.33 -26.98
CA GLN A 173 -0.09 2.35 -27.44
C GLN A 173 -0.49 1.02 -28.09
N LEU A 174 0.13 -0.09 -27.68
CA LEU A 174 -0.07 -1.40 -28.30
C LEU A 174 -1.51 -1.89 -28.10
N THR A 175 -2.17 -2.24 -29.20
CA THR A 175 -3.54 -2.78 -29.17
C THR A 175 -3.61 -4.30 -29.23
N ASN A 176 -2.58 -4.93 -29.83
CA ASN A 176 -2.44 -6.38 -29.96
C ASN A 176 -0.95 -6.77 -29.97
N LEU A 177 -0.65 -8.05 -29.73
CA LEU A 177 0.68 -8.64 -29.90
C LEU A 177 0.67 -9.60 -31.11
N PRO A 178 1.77 -9.69 -31.88
CA PRO A 178 1.89 -10.63 -32.99
C PRO A 178 2.02 -12.06 -32.47
N GLU A 179 1.51 -13.04 -33.23
CA GLU A 179 1.64 -14.47 -32.89
C GLU A 179 3.12 -14.90 -32.85
N SER A 180 3.99 -14.27 -33.67
CA SER A 180 5.43 -14.57 -33.68
C SER A 180 6.15 -14.28 -32.36
N LEU A 181 5.56 -13.49 -31.45
CA LEU A 181 6.15 -13.23 -30.14
C LEU A 181 6.35 -14.53 -29.34
N GLY A 182 5.47 -15.52 -29.54
CA GLY A 182 5.59 -16.85 -28.95
C GLY A 182 6.81 -17.66 -29.39
N ASN A 183 7.55 -17.21 -30.42
CA ASN A 183 8.78 -17.87 -30.89
C ASN A 183 10.01 -17.53 -30.03
N LEU A 184 9.89 -16.59 -29.07
CA LEU A 184 10.98 -16.14 -28.21
C LEU A 184 11.25 -17.11 -27.06
N SER A 185 11.64 -18.34 -27.39
CA SER A 185 11.78 -19.43 -26.42
C SER A 185 12.76 -19.16 -25.26
N ASN A 186 13.72 -18.25 -25.42
CA ASN A 186 14.68 -17.85 -24.36
C ASN A 186 14.21 -16.65 -23.51
N LEU A 187 13.03 -16.09 -23.76
CA LEU A 187 12.55 -14.91 -23.06
C LEU A 187 12.23 -15.23 -21.59
N THR A 188 12.82 -14.48 -20.68
CA THR A 188 12.63 -14.61 -19.23
C THR A 188 11.80 -13.47 -18.65
N GLU A 189 11.92 -12.26 -19.22
CA GLU A 189 11.23 -11.05 -18.75
C GLU A 189 10.48 -10.37 -19.90
N LEU A 190 9.16 -10.20 -19.75
CA LEU A 190 8.31 -9.47 -20.69
C LEU A 190 7.47 -8.41 -19.97
N TYR A 191 7.75 -7.14 -20.26
CA TYR A 191 7.02 -6.02 -19.66
C TYR A 191 6.16 -5.30 -20.70
N LEU A 192 4.84 -5.30 -20.49
CA LEU A 192 3.81 -4.76 -21.38
C LEU A 192 2.84 -3.81 -20.63
N ARG A 193 3.23 -3.35 -19.44
CA ARG A 193 2.40 -2.47 -18.60
C ARG A 193 1.97 -1.21 -19.33
N ASN A 194 0.79 -0.69 -19.04
CA ASN A 194 0.33 0.61 -19.55
C ASN A 194 0.31 0.64 -21.08
N ASN A 195 -0.49 -0.26 -21.66
CA ASN A 195 -0.77 -0.36 -23.09
C ASN A 195 -2.30 -0.43 -23.30
N GLN A 196 -2.76 -0.70 -24.51
CA GLN A 196 -4.18 -0.78 -24.88
C GLN A 196 -4.58 -2.20 -25.30
N LEU A 197 -3.91 -3.23 -24.75
CA LEU A 197 -4.15 -4.62 -25.14
C LEU A 197 -5.54 -5.08 -24.70
N THR A 198 -6.32 -5.61 -25.63
CA THR A 198 -7.67 -6.15 -25.36
C THR A 198 -7.69 -7.68 -25.25
N LYS A 199 -6.69 -8.34 -25.86
CA LYS A 199 -6.47 -9.79 -25.87
C LYS A 199 -4.98 -10.12 -25.98
N LEU A 200 -4.63 -11.36 -25.68
CA LEU A 200 -3.29 -11.94 -25.88
C LEU A 200 -3.36 -13.09 -26.89
N PRO A 201 -2.31 -13.31 -27.71
CA PRO A 201 -2.24 -14.46 -28.60
C PRO A 201 -2.05 -15.77 -27.81
N GLU A 202 -2.60 -16.87 -28.31
CA GLU A 202 -2.41 -18.20 -27.70
C GLU A 202 -0.93 -18.62 -27.72
N SER A 203 -0.15 -18.17 -28.71
CA SER A 203 1.28 -18.45 -28.79
C SER A 203 2.10 -17.93 -27.62
N LEU A 204 1.58 -16.99 -26.82
CA LEU A 204 2.28 -16.46 -25.64
C LEU A 204 2.56 -17.57 -24.62
N GLY A 205 1.73 -18.62 -24.57
CA GLY A 205 1.95 -19.82 -23.75
C GLY A 205 3.17 -20.66 -24.15
N ASN A 206 3.81 -20.39 -25.30
CA ASN A 206 5.02 -21.08 -25.75
C ASN A 206 6.32 -20.56 -25.10
N LEU A 207 6.25 -19.44 -24.35
CA LEU A 207 7.39 -18.82 -23.69
C LEU A 207 7.81 -19.58 -22.43
N SER A 208 8.23 -20.84 -22.58
CA SER A 208 8.44 -21.78 -21.47
C SER A 208 9.50 -21.34 -20.45
N ASN A 209 10.43 -20.44 -20.81
CA ASN A 209 11.44 -19.88 -19.91
C ASN A 209 11.01 -18.57 -19.22
N LEU A 210 9.78 -18.08 -19.46
CA LEU A 210 9.32 -16.81 -18.93
C LEU A 210 9.15 -16.88 -17.41
N THR A 211 9.84 -16.01 -16.68
CA THR A 211 9.79 -15.94 -15.22
C THR A 211 8.97 -14.75 -14.71
N GLU A 212 8.89 -13.67 -15.50
CA GLU A 212 8.16 -12.45 -15.16
C GLU A 212 7.37 -11.91 -16.37
N LEU A 213 6.07 -11.68 -16.15
CA LEU A 213 5.15 -11.13 -17.13
C LEU A 213 4.36 -9.96 -16.51
N ASP A 214 4.56 -8.75 -17.03
CA ASP A 214 3.80 -7.57 -16.60
C ASP A 214 2.80 -7.14 -17.67
N LEU A 215 1.51 -7.32 -17.38
CA LEU A 215 0.37 -6.93 -18.21
C LEU A 215 -0.52 -5.89 -17.52
N ALA A 216 -0.03 -5.25 -16.46
CA ALA A 216 -0.84 -4.33 -15.67
C ALA A 216 -1.26 -3.09 -16.49
N TYR A 217 -2.39 -2.48 -16.16
CA TYR A 217 -2.93 -1.28 -16.81
C TYR A 217 -3.10 -1.48 -18.33
N ASN A 218 -3.90 -2.48 -18.69
CA ASN A 218 -4.33 -2.77 -20.06
C ASN A 218 -5.87 -2.86 -20.10
N GLN A 219 -6.43 -3.35 -21.20
CA GLN A 219 -7.88 -3.49 -21.39
C GLN A 219 -8.28 -4.97 -21.56
N LEU A 220 -7.51 -5.89 -20.96
CA LEU A 220 -7.72 -7.33 -21.12
C LEU A 220 -9.05 -7.74 -20.49
N THR A 221 -9.90 -8.40 -21.28
CA THR A 221 -11.19 -8.95 -20.81
C THR A 221 -11.09 -10.44 -20.47
N LYS A 222 -10.13 -11.14 -21.08
CA LYS A 222 -9.83 -12.57 -20.88
C LYS A 222 -8.34 -12.83 -21.05
N LEU A 223 -7.89 -13.94 -20.47
CA LEU A 223 -6.56 -14.51 -20.69
C LEU A 223 -6.69 -15.82 -21.48
N PRO A 224 -5.74 -16.14 -22.38
CA PRO A 224 -5.75 -17.40 -23.11
C PRO A 224 -5.42 -18.56 -22.18
N ASP A 225 -6.01 -19.74 -22.43
CA ASP A 225 -5.78 -20.93 -21.61
C ASP A 225 -4.31 -21.38 -21.69
N SER A 226 -3.62 -21.09 -22.79
CA SER A 226 -2.20 -21.41 -22.97
C SER A 226 -1.26 -20.74 -21.96
N LEU A 227 -1.67 -19.67 -21.26
CA LEU A 227 -0.84 -19.07 -20.20
C LEU A 227 -0.54 -20.06 -19.06
N GLY A 228 -1.39 -21.06 -18.86
CA GLY A 228 -1.14 -22.15 -17.91
C GLY A 228 0.08 -23.02 -18.26
N ASN A 229 0.65 -22.89 -19.46
CA ASN A 229 1.84 -23.63 -19.89
C ASN A 229 3.16 -22.98 -19.45
N LEU A 230 3.13 -21.76 -18.91
CA LEU A 230 4.32 -21.00 -18.48
C LEU A 230 4.88 -21.52 -17.15
N SER A 231 5.35 -22.77 -17.13
CA SER A 231 5.71 -23.49 -15.90
C SER A 231 6.81 -22.84 -15.07
N ASN A 232 7.65 -21.98 -15.65
CA ASN A 232 8.71 -21.23 -14.95
C ASN A 232 8.25 -19.84 -14.45
N LEU A 233 6.99 -19.44 -14.70
CA LEU A 233 6.50 -18.12 -14.33
C LEU A 233 6.41 -17.99 -12.81
N THR A 234 7.11 -17.00 -12.27
CA THR A 234 7.14 -16.70 -10.82
C THR A 234 6.30 -15.49 -10.47
N THR A 235 6.21 -14.53 -11.39
CA THR A 235 5.56 -13.24 -11.17
C THR A 235 4.67 -12.86 -12.35
N LEU A 236 3.40 -12.57 -12.06
CA LEU A 236 2.40 -12.16 -13.03
C LEU A 236 1.64 -10.90 -12.55
N TYR A 237 1.77 -9.81 -13.30
CA TYR A 237 1.03 -8.57 -13.02
C TYR A 237 -0.16 -8.44 -13.97
N LEU A 238 -1.37 -8.36 -13.42
CA LEU A 238 -2.63 -8.21 -14.16
C LEU A 238 -3.50 -7.07 -13.63
N SER A 239 -3.00 -6.27 -12.69
CA SER A 239 -3.74 -5.16 -12.08
C SER A 239 -4.25 -4.16 -13.12
N GLY A 240 -5.42 -3.56 -12.88
CA GLY A 240 -5.98 -2.52 -13.76
C GLY A 240 -6.34 -3.03 -15.14
N ASN A 241 -7.02 -4.17 -15.23
CA ASN A 241 -7.59 -4.74 -16.45
C ASN A 241 -9.12 -4.90 -16.29
N GLN A 242 -9.78 -5.57 -17.24
CA GLN A 242 -11.23 -5.80 -17.25
C GLN A 242 -11.56 -7.29 -17.09
N LEU A 243 -10.70 -8.04 -16.39
CA LEU A 243 -10.87 -9.48 -16.22
C LEU A 243 -12.05 -9.77 -15.28
N THR A 244 -13.02 -10.55 -15.77
CA THR A 244 -14.12 -11.09 -14.95
C THR A 244 -13.84 -12.51 -14.48
N LYS A 245 -12.97 -13.24 -15.19
CA LYS A 245 -12.53 -14.57 -14.79
C LYS A 245 -11.07 -14.84 -15.12
N LEU A 246 -10.45 -15.72 -14.35
CA LEU A 246 -9.15 -16.34 -14.67
C LEU A 246 -9.38 -17.72 -15.31
N PRO A 247 -8.57 -18.14 -16.29
CA PRO A 247 -8.63 -19.48 -16.85
C PRO A 247 -8.13 -20.50 -15.81
N ASP A 248 -8.77 -21.66 -15.77
CA ASP A 248 -8.46 -22.73 -14.82
C ASP A 248 -7.05 -23.31 -14.99
N SER A 249 -6.49 -23.18 -16.20
CA SER A 249 -5.13 -23.53 -16.56
C SER A 249 -4.07 -22.79 -15.74
N LEU A 250 -4.35 -21.58 -15.21
CA LEU A 250 -3.42 -20.89 -14.30
C LEU A 250 -3.15 -21.68 -13.01
N GLY A 251 -4.05 -22.61 -12.64
CA GLY A 251 -3.81 -23.55 -11.55
C GLY A 251 -2.60 -24.47 -11.77
N ASN A 252 -2.07 -24.58 -13.00
CA ASN A 252 -0.88 -25.38 -13.32
C ASN A 252 0.44 -24.66 -13.03
N LEU A 253 0.43 -23.36 -12.75
CA LEU A 253 1.63 -22.57 -12.56
C LEU A 253 2.25 -22.81 -11.17
N SER A 254 2.93 -23.94 -11.03
CA SER A 254 3.50 -24.39 -9.74
C SER A 254 4.53 -23.41 -9.16
N ASN A 255 5.31 -22.74 -10.01
CA ASN A 255 6.33 -21.77 -9.58
C ASN A 255 5.80 -20.34 -9.35
N LEU A 256 4.52 -20.08 -9.61
CA LEU A 256 3.94 -18.74 -9.45
C LEU A 256 3.77 -18.41 -7.97
N THR A 257 4.55 -17.43 -7.51
CA THR A 257 4.56 -16.95 -6.11
C THR A 257 3.93 -15.57 -5.98
N THR A 258 3.87 -14.80 -7.06
CA THR A 258 3.39 -13.42 -7.05
C THR A 258 2.36 -13.19 -8.15
N LEU A 259 1.13 -12.82 -7.76
CA LEU A 259 0.02 -12.55 -8.67
C LEU A 259 -0.73 -11.28 -8.25
N TYR A 260 -0.66 -10.24 -9.08
CA TYR A 260 -1.34 -8.97 -8.81
C TYR A 260 -2.61 -8.82 -9.66
N LEU A 261 -3.78 -8.73 -9.01
CA LEU A 261 -5.09 -8.70 -9.68
C LEU A 261 -5.93 -7.44 -9.36
N SER A 262 -5.39 -6.51 -8.57
CA SER A 262 -6.15 -5.33 -8.11
C SER A 262 -6.72 -4.51 -9.26
N GLY A 263 -7.92 -3.95 -9.11
CA GLY A 263 -8.56 -3.16 -10.17
C GLY A 263 -9.07 -3.99 -11.35
N ASN A 264 -9.47 -5.25 -11.12
CA ASN A 264 -10.24 -6.07 -12.06
C ASN A 264 -11.63 -6.39 -11.48
N PRO A 265 -12.69 -6.45 -12.30
CA PRO A 265 -14.04 -6.87 -11.88
C PRO A 265 -14.16 -8.40 -11.78
N LEU A 266 -13.23 -9.05 -11.06
CA LEU A 266 -13.18 -10.52 -10.95
C LEU A 266 -14.39 -11.09 -10.22
N VAL A 267 -15.01 -12.07 -10.86
CA VAL A 267 -16.09 -12.92 -10.34
C VAL A 267 -15.54 -14.31 -10.03
N VAL A 268 -14.62 -14.81 -10.87
CA VAL A 268 -14.02 -16.15 -10.74
C VAL A 268 -12.49 -16.04 -10.82
N PRO A 269 -11.74 -16.33 -9.75
CA PRO A 269 -12.18 -16.79 -8.44
C PRO A 269 -12.96 -15.72 -7.66
N PRO A 270 -13.81 -16.12 -6.70
CA PRO A 270 -14.46 -15.19 -5.80
C PRO A 270 -13.44 -14.32 -5.04
N PRO A 271 -13.73 -13.03 -4.78
CA PRO A 271 -12.90 -12.13 -3.97
C PRO A 271 -12.32 -12.71 -2.68
N GLU A 272 -13.03 -13.63 -2.00
CA GLU A 272 -12.57 -14.30 -0.77
C GLU A 272 -11.36 -15.18 -1.05
N VAL A 273 -11.41 -15.95 -2.15
CA VAL A 273 -10.28 -16.76 -2.63
C VAL A 273 -9.13 -15.86 -3.03
N VAL A 274 -9.42 -14.77 -3.75
CA VAL A 274 -8.39 -13.81 -4.18
C VAL A 274 -7.69 -13.16 -2.98
N SER A 275 -8.45 -12.83 -1.92
CA SER A 275 -7.90 -12.19 -0.72
C SER A 275 -6.94 -13.07 0.08
N LYS A 276 -7.04 -14.40 -0.09
CA LYS A 276 -6.12 -15.38 0.55
C LYS A 276 -4.80 -15.56 -0.20
N GLY A 277 -4.67 -14.98 -1.40
CA GLY A 277 -3.41 -14.96 -2.15
C GLY A 277 -3.32 -16.03 -3.26
N VAL A 278 -2.12 -16.14 -3.84
CA VAL A 278 -1.89 -16.89 -5.09
C VAL A 278 -2.13 -18.39 -4.94
N ASP A 279 -1.78 -18.99 -3.80
CA ASP A 279 -1.92 -20.44 -3.62
C ASP A 279 -3.39 -20.85 -3.51
N ALA A 280 -4.19 -20.07 -2.78
CA ALA A 280 -5.65 -20.25 -2.73
C ALA A 280 -6.30 -20.11 -4.12
N ILE A 281 -5.84 -19.14 -4.93
CA ILE A 281 -6.30 -18.98 -6.32
C ILE A 281 -5.96 -20.22 -7.16
N LYS A 282 -4.71 -20.67 -7.12
CA LYS A 282 -4.26 -21.85 -7.90
C LYS A 282 -5.03 -23.10 -7.49
N GLN A 283 -5.22 -23.33 -6.20
CA GLN A 283 -5.99 -24.45 -5.65
C GLN A 283 -7.44 -24.43 -6.13
N TYR A 284 -8.12 -23.28 -6.00
CA TYR A 284 -9.49 -23.10 -6.48
C TYR A 284 -9.63 -23.42 -7.97
N LEU A 285 -8.74 -22.87 -8.81
CA LEU A 285 -8.75 -23.07 -10.25
C LEU A 285 -8.48 -24.54 -10.62
N ARG A 286 -7.57 -25.20 -9.90
CA ARG A 286 -7.27 -26.63 -10.09
C ARG A 286 -8.48 -27.51 -9.78
N GLN A 287 -9.16 -27.26 -8.66
CA GLN A 287 -10.36 -28.02 -8.27
C GLN A 287 -11.51 -27.81 -9.26
N LEU A 288 -11.72 -26.57 -9.71
CA LEU A 288 -12.74 -26.26 -10.72
C LEU A 288 -12.53 -27.10 -11.99
N ARG A 289 -11.27 -27.27 -12.40
CA ARG A 289 -10.90 -28.10 -13.56
C ARG A 289 -11.08 -29.61 -13.30
N GLU A 290 -10.58 -30.10 -12.17
CA GLU A 290 -10.51 -31.53 -11.88
C GLU A 290 -11.89 -32.13 -11.54
N GLU A 291 -12.75 -31.36 -10.87
CA GLU A 291 -14.02 -31.84 -10.32
C GLU A 291 -15.24 -31.30 -11.07
N GLY A 292 -15.05 -30.22 -11.82
CA GLY A 292 -16.09 -29.50 -12.56
C GLY A 292 -16.87 -28.49 -11.72
N GLU A 293 -17.79 -27.80 -12.39
CA GLU A 293 -18.56 -26.69 -11.81
C GLU A 293 -19.91 -27.16 -11.21
N ALA A 294 -20.30 -26.52 -10.13
CA ALA A 294 -21.65 -26.49 -9.57
C ALA A 294 -22.05 -25.04 -9.26
N TYR A 295 -23.35 -24.81 -9.02
CA TYR A 295 -23.91 -23.47 -8.80
C TYR A 295 -24.76 -23.45 -7.53
N ILE A 296 -24.63 -22.39 -6.74
CA ILE A 296 -25.44 -22.18 -5.55
C ILE A 296 -26.38 -20.98 -5.76
N TYR A 297 -27.67 -21.20 -5.50
CA TYR A 297 -28.73 -20.19 -5.55
C TYR A 297 -29.27 -19.95 -4.14
N GLU A 298 -28.43 -19.36 -3.31
CA GLU A 298 -28.74 -19.06 -1.93
C GLU A 298 -28.18 -17.70 -1.55
N ALA A 299 -28.87 -16.99 -0.65
CA ALA A 299 -28.43 -15.70 -0.16
C ALA A 299 -28.79 -15.46 1.31
N LYS A 300 -28.18 -14.43 1.88
CA LYS A 300 -28.44 -13.95 3.24
C LYS A 300 -29.26 -12.66 3.19
N LEU A 301 -30.33 -12.58 3.97
CA LEU A 301 -31.13 -11.37 4.21
C LEU A 301 -30.89 -10.91 5.64
N LEU A 302 -30.34 -9.71 5.86
CA LEU A 302 -30.19 -9.15 7.21
C LEU A 302 -31.25 -8.09 7.46
N ILE A 303 -32.02 -8.26 8.54
CA ILE A 303 -33.03 -7.31 8.99
C ILE A 303 -32.47 -6.56 10.19
N VAL A 304 -32.27 -5.26 10.04
CA VAL A 304 -31.70 -4.36 11.06
C VAL A 304 -32.63 -3.19 11.34
N GLY A 305 -32.42 -2.52 12.47
CA GLY A 305 -33.24 -1.39 12.88
C GLY A 305 -33.53 -1.38 14.37
N GLU A 306 -34.27 -0.37 14.78
CA GLU A 306 -34.43 -0.02 16.20
C GLU A 306 -35.21 -1.07 17.01
N PRO A 307 -35.02 -1.11 18.35
CA PRO A 307 -35.86 -1.92 19.23
C PRO A 307 -37.34 -1.63 18.98
N GLY A 308 -38.15 -2.68 18.80
CA GLY A 308 -39.58 -2.54 18.58
C GLY A 308 -40.02 -2.04 17.20
N ALA A 309 -39.11 -1.86 16.23
CA ALA A 309 -39.45 -1.36 14.88
C ALA A 309 -40.34 -2.33 14.06
N GLY A 310 -40.44 -3.60 14.45
CA GLY A 310 -41.21 -4.64 13.76
C GLY A 310 -40.36 -5.59 12.91
N LYS A 311 -39.08 -5.78 13.26
CA LYS A 311 -38.14 -6.65 12.54
C LYS A 311 -38.56 -8.12 12.57
N THR A 312 -38.79 -8.65 13.77
CA THR A 312 -39.31 -10.01 13.99
C THR A 312 -40.64 -10.24 13.29
N SER A 313 -41.55 -9.26 13.39
CA SER A 313 -42.84 -9.32 12.69
C SER A 313 -42.67 -9.40 11.17
N LEU A 314 -41.74 -8.63 10.59
CA LEU A 314 -41.44 -8.70 9.16
C LEU A 314 -40.81 -10.05 8.79
N ALA A 315 -39.81 -10.51 9.56
CA ALA A 315 -39.08 -11.73 9.30
C ALA A 315 -40.02 -12.96 9.27
N GLN A 316 -40.91 -13.07 10.25
CA GLN A 316 -41.92 -14.12 10.33
C GLN A 316 -42.98 -13.98 9.23
N LYS A 317 -43.44 -12.76 8.91
CA LYS A 317 -44.45 -12.52 7.85
C LYS A 317 -43.95 -12.78 6.43
N ILE A 318 -42.64 -12.74 6.19
CA ILE A 318 -42.05 -13.18 4.92
C ILE A 318 -42.28 -14.69 4.72
N GLN A 319 -42.19 -15.49 5.79
CA GLN A 319 -42.42 -16.93 5.76
C GLN A 319 -43.92 -17.27 5.78
N ASP A 320 -44.66 -16.68 6.70
CA ASP A 320 -46.11 -16.87 6.85
C ASP A 320 -46.83 -15.51 6.96
N PRO A 321 -47.48 -15.04 5.88
CA PRO A 321 -48.24 -13.80 5.89
C PRO A 321 -49.35 -13.73 6.95
N GLN A 322 -49.83 -14.87 7.47
CA GLN A 322 -50.87 -14.95 8.50
C GLN A 322 -50.32 -14.83 9.92
N TYR A 323 -48.99 -14.78 10.11
CA TYR A 323 -48.39 -14.66 11.43
C TYR A 323 -48.87 -13.42 12.20
N GLN A 324 -49.22 -13.62 13.47
CA GLN A 324 -49.57 -12.59 14.44
C GLN A 324 -48.64 -12.70 15.65
N LEU A 325 -48.02 -11.57 16.03
CA LEU A 325 -47.10 -11.49 17.17
C LEU A 325 -47.90 -11.72 18.47
N GLN A 326 -47.43 -12.60 19.35
CA GLN A 326 -48.11 -12.84 20.64
C GLN A 326 -47.68 -11.80 21.68
N GLU A 327 -48.59 -11.30 22.53
CA GLU A 327 -48.27 -10.31 23.58
C GLU A 327 -47.21 -10.79 24.58
N THR A 328 -46.95 -12.10 24.66
CA THR A 328 -45.95 -12.73 25.52
C THR A 328 -44.57 -12.89 24.89
N GLU A 329 -44.40 -12.61 23.60
CA GLU A 329 -43.08 -12.67 22.95
C GLU A 329 -42.23 -11.46 23.38
N LEU A 330 -41.20 -11.72 24.19
CA LEU A 330 -40.18 -10.74 24.55
C LEU A 330 -39.47 -10.25 23.27
N SER A 331 -38.96 -9.02 23.28
CA SER A 331 -38.14 -8.51 22.16
C SER A 331 -36.97 -9.45 21.89
N THR A 332 -36.69 -9.78 20.62
CA THR A 332 -35.55 -10.62 20.23
C THR A 332 -34.26 -10.19 20.95
N GLU A 333 -33.77 -11.07 21.82
CA GLU A 333 -32.49 -10.95 22.51
C GLU A 333 -31.44 -11.59 21.60
N GLY A 334 -30.50 -10.79 21.11
CA GLY A 334 -29.44 -11.31 20.24
C GLY A 334 -29.77 -11.39 18.75
N ILE A 335 -29.85 -12.58 18.17
CA ILE A 335 -30.04 -12.81 16.72
C ILE A 335 -30.85 -14.11 16.50
N ASP A 336 -31.90 -14.04 15.66
CA ASP A 336 -32.64 -15.22 15.18
C ASP A 336 -32.41 -15.45 13.68
N VAL A 337 -32.31 -16.72 13.26
CA VAL A 337 -32.16 -17.08 11.83
C VAL A 337 -33.33 -17.95 11.35
N ILE A 338 -34.07 -17.41 10.37
CA ILE A 338 -35.25 -18.04 9.76
C ILE A 338 -34.89 -18.48 8.35
N LYS A 339 -35.21 -19.74 8.01
CA LYS A 339 -35.00 -20.28 6.65
C LYS A 339 -36.26 -20.09 5.81
N TRP A 340 -36.10 -19.47 4.64
CA TRP A 340 -37.17 -19.26 3.67
C TRP A 340 -36.73 -19.71 2.28
N SER A 341 -37.64 -20.27 1.48
CA SER A 341 -37.35 -20.67 0.11
C SER A 341 -38.50 -20.31 -0.83
N PHE A 342 -38.16 -20.11 -2.11
CA PHE A 342 -39.13 -19.89 -3.18
C PHE A 342 -38.64 -20.55 -4.49
N PRO A 343 -39.55 -20.95 -5.40
CA PRO A 343 -39.16 -21.61 -6.63
C PRO A 343 -38.41 -20.65 -7.57
N LEU A 344 -37.24 -21.06 -8.05
CA LEU A 344 -36.44 -20.33 -9.03
C LEU A 344 -36.85 -20.72 -10.46
N ASP A 345 -37.01 -22.02 -10.71
CA ASP A 345 -37.53 -22.59 -11.95
C ASP A 345 -38.29 -23.90 -11.66
N GLN A 346 -38.65 -24.68 -12.70
CA GLN A 346 -39.47 -25.89 -12.54
C GLN A 346 -38.79 -27.01 -11.72
N GLU A 347 -37.46 -26.94 -11.49
CA GLU A 347 -36.70 -28.00 -10.82
C GLU A 347 -35.87 -27.51 -9.62
N ARG A 348 -35.71 -26.19 -9.43
CA ARG A 348 -34.82 -25.62 -8.40
C ARG A 348 -35.52 -24.60 -7.52
N ASP A 349 -35.27 -24.69 -6.22
CA ASP A 349 -35.64 -23.68 -5.24
C ASP A 349 -34.47 -22.75 -4.93
N PHE A 350 -34.77 -21.48 -4.72
CA PHE A 350 -33.86 -20.49 -4.16
C PHE A 350 -33.96 -20.49 -2.64
N LYS A 351 -32.84 -20.58 -1.94
CA LYS A 351 -32.80 -20.62 -0.46
C LYS A 351 -32.38 -19.25 0.11
N ILE A 352 -32.98 -18.85 1.23
CA ILE A 352 -32.64 -17.63 1.95
C ILE A 352 -32.51 -17.91 3.45
N ASN A 353 -31.42 -17.42 4.04
CA ASN A 353 -31.28 -17.31 5.49
C ASN A 353 -31.58 -15.87 5.92
N ILE A 354 -32.68 -15.67 6.64
CA ILE A 354 -33.13 -14.38 7.16
C ILE A 354 -32.59 -14.21 8.58
N TRP A 355 -31.75 -13.21 8.78
CA TRP A 355 -31.13 -12.87 10.07
C TRP A 355 -31.88 -11.68 10.69
N ASP A 356 -32.60 -11.92 11.79
CA ASP A 356 -33.28 -10.89 12.58
C ASP A 356 -32.37 -10.44 13.73
N PHE A 357 -31.88 -9.21 13.66
CA PHE A 357 -30.97 -8.67 14.68
C PHE A 357 -31.73 -8.03 15.83
N GLY A 358 -31.34 -8.30 17.06
CA GLY A 358 -31.82 -7.57 18.24
C GLY A 358 -31.47 -6.07 18.13
N GLY A 359 -32.38 -5.19 18.56
CA GLY A 359 -32.16 -3.74 18.42
C GLY A 359 -31.30 -3.09 19.51
N GLN A 360 -30.85 -3.84 20.53
CA GLN A 360 -30.33 -3.28 21.78
C GLN A 360 -28.87 -2.79 21.67
N GLU A 361 -28.53 -1.73 22.42
CA GLU A 361 -27.25 -1.03 22.29
C GLU A 361 -26.01 -1.85 22.67
N ILE A 362 -26.15 -2.79 23.60
CA ILE A 362 -25.04 -3.64 24.10
C ILE A 362 -24.50 -4.55 22.98
N TYR A 363 -25.33 -4.84 21.97
CA TYR A 363 -25.04 -5.80 20.91
C TYR A 363 -24.46 -5.18 19.64
N HIS A 364 -24.32 -3.85 19.55
CA HIS A 364 -23.70 -3.23 18.37
C HIS A 364 -22.25 -3.71 18.14
N ALA A 365 -21.53 -3.98 19.23
CA ALA A 365 -20.17 -4.53 19.18
C ALA A 365 -20.14 -6.01 18.76
N THR A 366 -21.22 -6.78 18.97
CA THR A 366 -21.31 -8.18 18.53
C THR A 366 -21.83 -8.29 17.10
N HIS A 367 -22.79 -7.45 16.70
CA HIS A 367 -23.40 -7.49 15.37
C HIS A 367 -22.41 -7.24 14.24
N GLN A 368 -21.39 -6.40 14.44
CA GLN A 368 -20.35 -6.16 13.42
C GLN A 368 -19.66 -7.44 12.93
N PHE A 369 -19.65 -8.51 13.73
CA PHE A 369 -19.05 -9.80 13.34
C PHE A 369 -19.96 -10.65 12.47
N PHE A 370 -21.26 -10.35 12.42
CA PHE A 370 -22.28 -11.08 11.66
C PHE A 370 -22.84 -10.27 10.50
N LEU A 371 -22.60 -8.96 10.48
CA LEU A 371 -22.80 -8.13 9.29
C LEU A 371 -21.75 -8.52 8.25
N SER A 372 -22.22 -9.07 7.15
CA SER A 372 -21.38 -9.62 6.08
C SER A 372 -21.69 -8.95 4.75
N LYS A 373 -20.77 -9.12 3.80
CA LYS A 373 -20.96 -8.72 2.41
C LYS A 373 -21.98 -9.65 1.74
N ARG A 374 -22.30 -9.39 0.46
CA ARG A 374 -23.05 -10.32 -0.39
C ARG A 374 -24.41 -10.71 0.20
N SER A 375 -25.03 -9.78 0.88
CA SER A 375 -26.30 -10.00 1.55
C SER A 375 -27.30 -8.95 1.09
N LEU A 376 -28.60 -9.17 1.25
CA LEU A 376 -29.56 -8.08 1.13
C LEU A 376 -29.78 -7.49 2.52
N TYR A 377 -29.65 -6.18 2.66
CA TYR A 377 -29.94 -5.48 3.91
C TYR A 377 -31.34 -4.90 3.88
N THR A 378 -32.06 -5.02 4.99
CA THR A 378 -33.37 -4.42 5.20
C THR A 378 -33.37 -3.62 6.48
N LEU A 379 -33.48 -2.30 6.39
CA LEU A 379 -33.61 -1.40 7.53
C LEU A 379 -35.09 -1.14 7.84
N VAL A 380 -35.58 -1.66 8.96
CA VAL A 380 -36.97 -1.44 9.41
C VAL A 380 -37.07 -0.22 10.31
N ALA A 381 -37.95 0.70 9.94
CA ALA A 381 -38.11 2.01 10.54
C ALA A 381 -39.54 2.20 11.06
N ASP A 382 -39.70 2.55 12.35
CA ASP A 382 -41.00 2.85 12.98
C ASP A 382 -41.36 4.34 12.86
N SER A 383 -42.64 4.69 12.91
CA SER A 383 -43.18 6.06 12.85
C SER A 383 -43.28 6.77 14.21
N ARG A 384 -42.89 6.11 15.31
CA ARG A 384 -43.26 6.51 16.69
C ARG A 384 -42.08 6.93 17.59
N LYS A 385 -41.05 7.56 17.04
CA LYS A 385 -39.85 8.02 17.76
C LYS A 385 -39.30 9.31 17.15
N GLU A 386 -38.51 10.03 17.95
CA GLU A 386 -37.52 10.98 17.45
C GLU A 386 -36.20 10.23 17.11
N ASP A 387 -35.95 10.14 15.80
CA ASP A 387 -34.77 9.83 14.95
C ASP A 387 -33.33 9.63 15.50
N THR A 388 -33.06 9.24 16.75
CA THR A 388 -31.64 9.08 17.18
C THR A 388 -30.93 7.84 16.61
N ASP A 389 -31.64 6.74 16.34
CA ASP A 389 -31.01 5.45 15.98
C ASP A 389 -31.16 5.06 14.51
N PHE A 390 -32.08 5.67 13.75
CA PHE A 390 -32.28 5.37 12.33
C PHE A 390 -31.02 5.64 11.50
N TYR A 391 -30.47 6.85 11.62
CA TYR A 391 -29.23 7.21 10.93
C TYR A 391 -28.03 6.41 11.45
N TYR A 392 -28.05 6.00 12.72
CA TYR A 392 -27.01 5.12 13.26
C TYR A 392 -26.99 3.78 12.49
N TRP A 393 -28.13 3.11 12.37
CA TRP A 393 -28.20 1.83 11.66
C TRP A 393 -27.87 1.96 10.17
N LEU A 394 -28.30 3.05 9.53
CA LEU A 394 -28.00 3.31 8.13
C LEU A 394 -26.49 3.45 7.89
N ASN A 395 -25.81 4.24 8.73
CA ASN A 395 -24.35 4.36 8.69
C ASN A 395 -23.66 3.04 9.08
N SER A 396 -24.17 2.29 10.07
CA SER A 396 -23.64 0.97 10.42
C SER A 396 -23.69 0.02 9.22
N VAL A 397 -24.81 -0.06 8.50
CA VAL A 397 -24.92 -0.87 7.28
C VAL A 397 -23.89 -0.41 6.26
N GLU A 398 -23.72 0.89 6.01
CA GLU A 398 -22.73 1.40 5.05
C GLU A 398 -21.29 0.94 5.39
N GLN A 399 -20.93 0.92 6.68
CA GLN A 399 -19.59 0.55 7.12
C GLN A 399 -19.27 -0.95 6.93
N PHE A 400 -20.27 -1.84 7.08
CA PHE A 400 -20.06 -3.28 7.11
C PHE A 400 -20.60 -4.05 5.89
N SER A 401 -21.52 -3.45 5.13
CA SER A 401 -22.19 -4.11 4.00
C SER A 401 -21.33 -4.23 2.73
N ASP A 402 -20.27 -3.43 2.60
CA ASP A 402 -19.42 -3.36 1.39
C ASP A 402 -20.23 -3.16 0.09
N ASN A 403 -21.11 -2.16 0.07
CA ASN A 403 -22.06 -1.88 -1.03
C ASN A 403 -23.12 -2.97 -1.27
N SER A 404 -23.36 -3.86 -0.31
CA SER A 404 -24.50 -4.76 -0.45
C SER A 404 -25.82 -3.99 -0.55
N PRO A 405 -26.77 -4.42 -1.40
CA PRO A 405 -28.04 -3.72 -1.60
C PRO A 405 -28.81 -3.49 -0.31
N LEU A 406 -29.41 -2.31 -0.16
CA LEU A 406 -30.19 -1.90 1.01
C LEU A 406 -31.62 -1.52 0.62
N LEU A 407 -32.59 -2.06 1.37
CA LEU A 407 -33.99 -1.67 1.35
C LEU A 407 -34.36 -0.99 2.67
N ILE A 408 -35.09 0.13 2.60
CA ILE A 408 -35.68 0.77 3.77
C ILE A 408 -37.16 0.41 3.83
N ILE A 409 -37.60 -0.18 4.95
CA ILE A 409 -38.99 -0.54 5.17
C ILE A 409 -39.57 0.34 6.28
N LYS A 410 -40.51 1.21 5.91
CA LYS A 410 -41.25 2.09 6.80
C LYS A 410 -42.46 1.34 7.35
N ASN A 411 -42.38 0.91 8.60
CA ASN A 411 -43.49 0.28 9.30
C ASN A 411 -44.42 1.36 9.88
N GLU A 412 -45.44 1.72 9.11
CA GLU A 412 -46.45 2.75 9.41
C GLU A 412 -47.52 2.19 10.35
N LYS A 413 -47.14 1.96 11.62
CA LYS A 413 -48.07 1.52 12.66
C LYS A 413 -49.23 2.51 12.80
N GLN A 414 -50.45 1.99 12.90
CA GLN A 414 -51.68 2.79 12.94
C GLN A 414 -51.85 3.71 11.72
N ASP A 415 -51.26 3.35 10.57
CA ASP A 415 -51.26 4.12 9.31
C ASP A 415 -50.71 5.56 9.45
N ARG A 416 -49.85 5.78 10.44
CA ARG A 416 -49.07 7.02 10.54
C ARG A 416 -47.92 6.97 9.56
N GLN A 417 -47.99 7.82 8.53
CA GLN A 417 -46.95 7.92 7.52
C GLN A 417 -45.65 8.43 8.12
N ARG A 418 -44.54 7.82 7.70
CA ARG A 418 -43.18 8.32 8.00
C ARG A 418 -42.61 8.98 6.75
N GLU A 419 -42.32 10.26 6.85
CA GLU A 419 -41.56 10.97 5.81
C GLU A 419 -40.07 10.70 5.99
N ILE A 420 -39.41 10.31 4.91
CA ILE A 420 -37.96 10.14 4.83
C ILE A 420 -37.52 10.88 3.57
N ASN A 421 -36.50 11.71 3.68
CA ASN A 421 -35.95 12.43 2.53
C ASN A 421 -35.11 11.48 1.65
N GLU A 422 -35.79 10.72 0.79
CA GLU A 422 -35.16 9.69 -0.04
C GLU A 422 -34.12 10.27 -1.02
N SER A 423 -34.33 11.48 -1.54
CA SER A 423 -33.38 12.10 -2.48
C SER A 423 -32.06 12.44 -1.80
N ALA A 424 -32.10 12.95 -0.56
CA ALA A 424 -30.90 13.17 0.23
C ALA A 424 -30.19 11.85 0.57
N LEU A 425 -30.95 10.82 0.98
CA LEU A 425 -30.37 9.52 1.32
C LEU A 425 -29.72 8.83 0.13
N ARG A 426 -30.32 8.86 -1.07
CA ARG A 426 -29.70 8.26 -2.27
C ARG A 426 -28.41 8.96 -2.70
N GLY A 427 -28.26 10.24 -2.39
CA GLY A 427 -27.00 10.96 -2.59
C GLY A 427 -25.89 10.52 -1.64
N GLN A 428 -26.24 10.07 -0.43
CA GLN A 428 -25.29 9.64 0.60
C GLN A 428 -25.01 8.13 0.54
N PHE A 429 -26.03 7.30 0.32
CA PHE A 429 -25.97 5.84 0.36
C PHE A 429 -26.21 5.27 -1.04
N THR A 430 -25.12 5.00 -1.77
CA THR A 430 -25.17 4.54 -3.16
C THR A 430 -25.73 3.13 -3.34
N ASN A 431 -25.78 2.35 -2.26
CA ASN A 431 -26.37 1.00 -2.21
C ASN A 431 -27.85 1.00 -1.80
N LEU A 432 -28.48 2.17 -1.57
CA LEU A 432 -29.91 2.27 -1.28
C LEU A 432 -30.73 2.07 -2.56
N GLU A 433 -31.36 0.90 -2.66
CA GLU A 433 -32.12 0.51 -3.85
C GLU A 433 -33.55 1.05 -3.81
N LYS A 434 -34.28 0.81 -2.72
CA LYS A 434 -35.70 1.14 -2.60
C LYS A 434 -36.13 1.48 -1.18
N THR A 435 -37.10 2.37 -1.05
CA THR A 435 -37.82 2.67 0.19
C THR A 435 -39.27 2.21 0.02
N LEU A 436 -39.76 1.41 0.95
CA LEU A 436 -41.07 0.77 0.88
C LEU A 436 -41.86 1.09 2.16
N ALA A 437 -43.16 1.33 2.02
CA ALA A 437 -44.05 1.56 3.15
C ALA A 437 -44.93 0.34 3.39
N THR A 438 -45.12 -0.03 4.65
CA THR A 438 -45.96 -1.16 5.04
C THR A 438 -46.67 -0.89 6.34
N ASN A 439 -47.79 -1.56 6.55
CA ASN A 439 -48.38 -1.74 7.86
C ASN A 439 -48.38 -3.25 8.15
N LEU A 440 -47.46 -3.68 9.02
CA LEU A 440 -47.29 -5.11 9.32
C LEU A 440 -48.52 -5.70 10.04
N GLU A 441 -49.38 -4.89 10.66
CA GLU A 441 -50.61 -5.36 11.29
C GLU A 441 -51.66 -5.75 10.24
N THR A 442 -51.81 -4.95 9.18
CA THR A 442 -52.81 -5.16 8.11
C THR A 442 -52.24 -5.86 6.88
N ASN A 443 -50.94 -6.15 6.85
CA ASN A 443 -50.18 -6.63 5.69
C ASN A 443 -50.21 -5.71 4.46
N ARG A 444 -50.61 -4.44 4.61
CA ARG A 444 -50.58 -3.45 3.52
C ARG A 444 -49.14 -3.31 3.01
N GLY A 445 -48.91 -3.54 1.71
CA GLY A 445 -47.59 -3.39 1.09
C GLY A 445 -46.61 -4.55 1.30
N LEU A 446 -46.97 -5.57 2.08
CA LEU A 446 -46.10 -6.74 2.33
C LEU A 446 -45.74 -7.50 1.05
N ALA A 447 -46.69 -7.66 0.12
CA ALA A 447 -46.44 -8.35 -1.16
C ALA A 447 -45.38 -7.63 -2.01
N GLU A 448 -45.42 -6.29 -2.06
CA GLU A 448 -44.42 -5.50 -2.79
C GLU A 448 -43.03 -5.64 -2.15
N ILE A 449 -42.96 -5.68 -0.81
CA ILE A 449 -41.72 -5.94 -0.08
C ILE A 449 -41.14 -7.31 -0.42
N ILE A 450 -41.97 -8.36 -0.41
CA ILE A 450 -41.51 -9.72 -0.75
C ILE A 450 -40.97 -9.76 -2.19
N THR A 451 -41.68 -9.16 -3.15
CA THR A 451 -41.21 -9.08 -4.54
C THR A 451 -39.89 -8.32 -4.67
N ALA A 452 -39.73 -7.19 -3.97
CA ALA A 452 -38.49 -6.43 -3.97
C ALA A 452 -37.33 -7.24 -3.37
N ILE A 453 -37.57 -7.93 -2.25
CA ILE A 453 -36.59 -8.82 -1.61
C ILE A 453 -36.14 -9.91 -2.59
N GLN A 454 -37.09 -10.60 -3.24
CA GLN A 454 -36.78 -11.65 -4.23
C GLN A 454 -35.94 -11.12 -5.39
N TYR A 455 -36.31 -9.97 -5.95
CA TYR A 455 -35.58 -9.36 -7.07
C TYR A 455 -34.13 -9.03 -6.68
N HIS A 456 -33.91 -8.33 -5.57
CA HIS A 456 -32.56 -7.90 -5.20
C HIS A 456 -31.69 -9.06 -4.72
N ILE A 457 -32.25 -10.07 -4.06
CA ILE A 457 -31.50 -11.26 -3.64
C ILE A 457 -31.01 -12.08 -4.83
N GLN A 458 -31.84 -12.30 -5.85
CA GLN A 458 -31.44 -13.07 -7.03
C GLN A 458 -30.32 -12.39 -7.84
N ASN A 459 -30.23 -11.07 -7.76
CA ASN A 459 -29.22 -10.27 -8.46
C ASN A 459 -27.95 -10.02 -7.62
N LEU A 460 -27.80 -10.68 -6.46
CA LEU A 460 -26.58 -10.55 -5.67
C LEU A 460 -25.38 -11.14 -6.43
N PRO A 461 -24.18 -10.51 -6.41
CA PRO A 461 -23.07 -10.88 -7.30
C PRO A 461 -22.58 -12.33 -7.21
N HIS A 462 -22.80 -12.99 -6.08
CA HIS A 462 -22.33 -14.35 -5.77
C HIS A 462 -23.33 -15.45 -6.16
N VAL A 463 -24.59 -15.07 -6.36
CA VAL A 463 -25.65 -16.01 -6.71
C VAL A 463 -25.41 -16.53 -8.12
N GLY A 464 -25.41 -17.85 -8.28
CA GLY A 464 -25.16 -18.49 -9.58
C GLY A 464 -23.70 -18.41 -10.06
N GLN A 465 -22.74 -18.10 -9.18
CA GLN A 465 -21.32 -18.24 -9.51
C GLN A 465 -20.91 -19.72 -9.57
N PRO A 466 -20.01 -20.11 -10.50
CA PRO A 466 -19.47 -21.46 -10.55
C PRO A 466 -18.57 -21.70 -9.33
N LEU A 467 -18.79 -22.83 -8.64
CA LEU A 467 -17.98 -23.32 -7.53
C LEU A 467 -17.56 -24.77 -7.80
N PRO A 468 -16.45 -25.24 -7.23
CA PRO A 468 -16.09 -26.65 -7.31
C PRO A 468 -17.20 -27.55 -6.73
N LYS A 469 -17.49 -28.67 -7.39
CA LYS A 469 -18.55 -29.61 -6.93
C LYS A 469 -18.31 -30.12 -5.50
N THR A 470 -17.06 -30.39 -5.14
CA THR A 470 -16.73 -30.86 -3.77
C THR A 470 -17.09 -29.82 -2.71
N TRP A 471 -16.92 -28.53 -3.01
CA TRP A 471 -17.28 -27.45 -2.07
C TRP A 471 -18.78 -27.44 -1.79
N VAL A 472 -19.60 -27.64 -2.83
CA VAL A 472 -21.06 -27.72 -2.69
C VAL A 472 -21.47 -28.95 -1.88
N ASN A 473 -20.84 -30.10 -2.13
CA ASN A 473 -21.13 -31.34 -1.39
C ASN A 473 -20.77 -31.24 0.10
N VAL A 474 -19.56 -30.75 0.42
CA VAL A 474 -19.14 -30.53 1.82
C VAL A 474 -20.07 -29.54 2.51
N ARG A 475 -20.39 -28.42 1.85
CA ARG A 475 -21.35 -27.45 2.41
C ARG A 475 -22.67 -28.10 2.75
N GLN A 476 -23.25 -28.88 1.84
CA GLN A 476 -24.51 -29.58 2.08
C GLN A 476 -24.40 -30.58 3.24
N ALA A 477 -23.26 -31.25 3.39
CA ALA A 477 -23.01 -32.14 4.53
C ALA A 477 -22.96 -31.37 5.86
N LEU A 478 -22.31 -30.20 5.90
CA LEU A 478 -22.25 -29.36 7.10
C LEU A 478 -23.61 -28.79 7.49
N GLU A 479 -24.42 -28.34 6.53
CA GLU A 479 -25.76 -27.79 6.80
C GLU A 479 -26.75 -28.83 7.32
N ASN A 480 -26.58 -30.10 6.92
CA ASN A 480 -27.42 -31.21 7.36
C ASN A 480 -26.95 -31.79 8.71
N ASP A 481 -25.81 -31.37 9.22
CA ASP A 481 -25.35 -31.78 10.54
C ASP A 481 -26.18 -31.05 11.62
N SER A 482 -26.75 -31.84 12.54
CA SER A 482 -27.65 -31.31 13.57
C SER A 482 -26.90 -30.66 14.74
N ARG A 483 -25.59 -30.85 14.84
CA ARG A 483 -24.75 -30.31 15.93
C ARG A 483 -24.54 -28.81 15.77
N ASP A 484 -24.29 -28.13 16.90
CA ASP A 484 -24.03 -26.68 16.90
C ASP A 484 -22.59 -26.35 16.48
N TYR A 485 -21.67 -27.28 16.75
CA TYR A 485 -20.25 -27.20 16.40
C TYR A 485 -19.67 -28.61 16.22
N ILE A 486 -18.55 -28.70 15.51
CA ILE A 486 -17.76 -29.92 15.33
C ILE A 486 -16.28 -29.63 15.56
N SER A 487 -15.48 -30.65 15.84
CA SER A 487 -14.02 -30.51 15.87
C SER A 487 -13.46 -30.34 14.46
N LEU A 488 -12.26 -29.77 14.37
CA LEU A 488 -11.54 -29.66 13.10
C LEU A 488 -11.31 -31.04 12.45
N GLN A 489 -11.05 -32.08 13.24
CA GLN A 489 -10.84 -33.42 12.68
C GLN A 489 -12.12 -33.94 12.04
N GLU A 490 -13.26 -33.82 12.71
CA GLU A 490 -14.56 -34.22 12.13
C GLU A 490 -14.90 -33.43 10.87
N TYR A 491 -14.56 -32.13 10.83
CA TYR A 491 -14.68 -31.34 9.61
C TYR A 491 -13.83 -31.90 8.47
N LEU A 492 -12.57 -32.27 8.74
CA LEU A 492 -11.67 -32.84 7.75
C LEU A 492 -12.16 -34.22 7.27
N ASP A 493 -12.69 -35.04 8.16
CA ASP A 493 -13.27 -36.36 7.82
C ASP A 493 -14.49 -36.19 6.90
N ILE A 494 -15.33 -35.17 7.14
CA ILE A 494 -16.44 -34.80 6.24
C ILE A 494 -15.89 -34.37 4.88
N CYS A 495 -14.81 -33.58 4.84
CA CYS A 495 -14.20 -33.15 3.58
C CYS A 495 -13.64 -34.34 2.79
N GLU A 496 -12.91 -35.25 3.45
CA GLU A 496 -12.33 -36.45 2.83
C GLU A 496 -13.43 -37.34 2.24
N THR A 497 -14.51 -37.55 2.99
CA THR A 497 -15.69 -38.33 2.52
C THR A 497 -16.33 -37.72 1.27
N ASN A 498 -16.24 -36.40 1.10
CA ASN A 498 -16.83 -35.65 -0.03
C ASN A 498 -15.82 -35.33 -1.15
N GLY A 499 -14.63 -35.95 -1.14
CA GLY A 499 -13.69 -35.93 -2.25
C GLY A 499 -12.45 -35.05 -2.06
N PHE A 500 -12.27 -34.38 -0.91
CA PHE A 500 -11.03 -33.65 -0.64
C PHE A 500 -9.88 -34.63 -0.38
N THR A 501 -8.75 -34.42 -1.06
CA THR A 501 -7.53 -35.24 -0.86
C THR A 501 -6.44 -34.51 -0.08
N GLN A 502 -6.50 -33.18 -0.01
CA GLN A 502 -5.52 -32.34 0.66
C GLN A 502 -6.16 -31.59 1.84
N ARG A 503 -5.43 -31.52 2.95
CA ARG A 503 -5.88 -30.79 4.16
C ARG A 503 -6.00 -29.29 3.90
N GLU A 504 -5.07 -28.71 3.15
CA GLU A 504 -5.03 -27.28 2.86
C GLU A 504 -6.27 -26.82 2.09
N ASP A 505 -6.69 -27.61 1.11
CA ASP A 505 -7.89 -27.39 0.32
C ASP A 505 -9.17 -27.35 1.19
N ALA A 506 -9.28 -28.26 2.15
CA ALA A 506 -10.38 -28.26 3.11
C ALA A 506 -10.33 -27.02 4.03
N LEU A 507 -9.14 -26.61 4.49
CA LEU A 507 -9.00 -25.38 5.27
C LEU A 507 -9.37 -24.13 4.45
N GLN A 508 -9.03 -24.10 3.16
CA GLN A 508 -9.45 -23.03 2.25
C GLN A 508 -10.98 -22.93 2.19
N LEU A 509 -11.66 -24.06 1.99
CA LEU A 509 -13.12 -24.13 1.95
C LEU A 509 -13.74 -23.64 3.27
N SER A 510 -13.31 -24.15 4.42
CA SER A 510 -13.90 -23.70 5.69
C SER A 510 -13.71 -22.19 5.93
N GLY A 511 -12.59 -21.62 5.50
CA GLY A 511 -12.43 -20.16 5.57
C GLY A 511 -13.32 -19.42 4.57
N TYR A 512 -13.58 -20.00 3.38
CA TYR A 512 -14.56 -19.45 2.43
C TYR A 512 -15.99 -19.49 3.01
N LEU A 513 -16.39 -20.60 3.64
CA LEU A 513 -17.69 -20.74 4.31
C LEU A 513 -17.81 -19.81 5.53
N HIS A 514 -16.69 -19.55 6.22
CA HIS A 514 -16.60 -18.54 7.27
C HIS A 514 -16.90 -17.13 6.74
N ASP A 515 -16.29 -16.74 5.63
CA ASP A 515 -16.50 -15.43 5.02
C ASP A 515 -17.95 -15.25 4.50
N LEU A 516 -18.60 -16.34 4.10
CA LEU A 516 -20.03 -16.36 3.73
C LEU A 516 -20.98 -16.37 4.94
N GLY A 517 -20.48 -16.57 6.15
CA GLY A 517 -21.28 -16.67 7.37
C GLY A 517 -22.11 -17.94 7.47
N ILE A 518 -21.75 -19.00 6.73
CA ILE A 518 -22.41 -20.32 6.78
C ILE A 518 -21.97 -21.07 8.03
N CYS A 519 -20.68 -21.00 8.37
CA CYS A 519 -20.12 -21.51 9.61
C CYS A 519 -19.11 -20.48 10.17
N LEU A 520 -18.57 -20.69 11.36
CA LEU A 520 -17.44 -19.90 11.87
C LEU A 520 -16.24 -20.81 12.10
N HIS A 521 -15.12 -20.50 11.46
CA HIS A 521 -13.86 -21.20 11.66
C HIS A 521 -12.70 -20.21 11.67
N PHE A 522 -12.03 -20.06 12.82
CA PHE A 522 -11.00 -19.05 13.03
C PHE A 522 -9.60 -19.64 12.85
N GLN A 523 -9.02 -19.46 11.67
CA GLN A 523 -7.78 -20.13 11.27
C GLN A 523 -6.48 -19.37 11.60
N GLN A 524 -6.56 -18.21 12.26
CA GLN A 524 -5.40 -17.29 12.33
C GLN A 524 -4.28 -17.74 13.30
N GLN A 525 -4.56 -18.68 14.23
CA GLN A 525 -3.59 -19.19 15.20
C GLN A 525 -3.82 -20.68 15.43
N GLU A 526 -2.93 -21.54 14.94
CA GLU A 526 -3.09 -23.01 15.03
C GLU A 526 -3.19 -23.53 16.48
N ASP A 527 -2.52 -22.85 17.42
CA ASP A 527 -2.52 -23.21 18.84
C ASP A 527 -3.82 -22.82 19.59
N SER A 528 -4.67 -21.98 18.98
CA SER A 528 -5.93 -21.50 19.58
C SER A 528 -6.95 -22.63 19.74
N LEU A 529 -7.80 -22.58 20.77
CA LEU A 529 -8.94 -23.50 20.86
C LEU A 529 -9.94 -23.24 19.74
N LEU A 530 -10.03 -22.00 19.25
CA LEU A 530 -10.90 -21.62 18.13
C LEU A 530 -10.47 -22.23 16.79
N TYR A 531 -9.18 -22.56 16.62
CA TYR A 531 -8.71 -23.26 15.42
C TYR A 531 -9.20 -24.71 15.38
N LYS A 532 -9.46 -25.31 16.55
CA LYS A 532 -9.81 -26.73 16.69
C LYS A 532 -11.32 -26.99 16.59
N ILE A 533 -12.12 -25.93 16.46
CA ILE A 533 -13.58 -25.99 16.44
C ILE A 533 -14.13 -25.27 15.20
N VAL A 534 -15.05 -25.93 14.50
CA VAL A 534 -15.85 -25.35 13.43
C VAL A 534 -17.26 -25.19 13.97
N ILE A 535 -17.69 -23.94 14.15
CA ILE A 535 -19.03 -23.61 14.65
C ILE A 535 -19.98 -23.68 13.46
N LEU A 536 -20.88 -24.67 13.44
CA LEU A 536 -21.82 -24.88 12.34
C LEU A 536 -23.01 -23.94 12.41
N LYS A 537 -23.42 -23.56 13.62
CA LYS A 537 -24.55 -22.65 13.88
C LYS A 537 -24.06 -21.37 14.54
N PRO A 538 -23.89 -20.27 13.80
CA PRO A 538 -23.47 -18.99 14.36
C PRO A 538 -24.36 -18.49 15.51
N GLU A 539 -25.65 -18.83 15.50
CA GLU A 539 -26.63 -18.41 16.51
C GLU A 539 -26.30 -19.02 17.89
N TRP A 540 -25.81 -20.27 17.91
CA TRP A 540 -25.35 -20.92 19.15
C TRP A 540 -24.22 -20.12 19.81
N ALA A 541 -23.29 -19.60 19.00
CA ALA A 541 -22.16 -18.83 19.48
C ALA A 541 -22.61 -17.45 20.00
N THR A 542 -23.54 -16.79 19.30
CA THR A 542 -24.07 -15.49 19.75
C THR A 542 -24.87 -15.61 21.03
N ASP A 543 -25.74 -16.62 21.14
CA ASP A 543 -26.52 -16.88 22.35
C ASP A 543 -25.61 -17.06 23.57
N ALA A 544 -24.50 -17.78 23.39
CA ALA A 544 -23.53 -17.98 24.46
C ALA A 544 -22.94 -16.65 24.94
N VAL A 545 -22.56 -15.75 24.01
CA VAL A 545 -22.04 -14.42 24.35
C VAL A 545 -23.10 -13.59 25.09
N TYR A 546 -24.34 -13.58 24.60
CA TYR A 546 -25.44 -12.82 25.22
C TYR A 546 -25.77 -13.31 26.63
N LYS A 547 -25.78 -14.63 26.85
CA LYS A 547 -25.94 -15.21 28.19
C LYS A 547 -24.94 -14.66 29.21
N VAL A 548 -23.75 -14.24 28.80
CA VAL A 548 -22.77 -13.60 29.70
C VAL A 548 -23.04 -12.10 29.86
N LEU A 549 -23.28 -11.39 28.75
CA LEU A 549 -23.45 -9.94 28.78
C LEU A 549 -24.75 -9.49 29.45
N ASP A 550 -25.80 -10.30 29.36
CA ASP A 550 -27.12 -10.00 29.94
C ASP A 550 -27.29 -10.60 31.34
N ASN A 551 -26.28 -11.29 31.85
CA ASN A 551 -26.33 -11.89 33.17
C ASN A 551 -26.36 -10.80 34.26
N HIS A 552 -27.40 -10.82 35.10
CA HIS A 552 -27.57 -9.84 36.18
C HIS A 552 -26.35 -9.73 37.12
N ASP A 553 -25.68 -10.84 37.46
CA ASP A 553 -24.51 -10.77 38.35
C ASP A 553 -23.32 -10.10 37.65
N VAL A 554 -23.13 -10.36 36.36
CA VAL A 554 -22.06 -9.73 35.56
C VAL A 554 -22.31 -8.23 35.42
N ILE A 555 -23.56 -7.84 35.12
CA ILE A 555 -23.97 -6.43 35.03
C ILE A 555 -23.78 -5.72 36.38
N ASN A 556 -24.28 -6.31 37.49
CA ASN A 556 -24.16 -5.74 38.83
C ASN A 556 -22.70 -5.62 39.29
N ASN A 557 -21.85 -6.54 38.85
CA ASN A 557 -20.40 -6.49 39.07
C ASN A 557 -19.65 -5.62 38.04
N LYS A 558 -20.35 -4.74 37.31
CA LYS A 558 -19.78 -3.79 36.34
C LYS A 558 -18.94 -4.49 35.27
N GLY A 559 -19.45 -5.59 34.72
CA GLY A 559 -18.79 -6.37 33.67
C GLY A 559 -17.70 -7.33 34.15
N LYS A 560 -17.45 -7.43 35.46
CA LYS A 560 -16.47 -8.37 36.02
C LYS A 560 -17.08 -9.76 36.20
N PHE A 561 -16.40 -10.79 35.71
CA PHE A 561 -16.83 -12.19 35.86
C PHE A 561 -15.63 -13.16 35.94
N THR A 562 -15.88 -14.38 36.40
CA THR A 562 -14.85 -15.42 36.55
C THR A 562 -15.19 -16.70 35.78
N ARG A 563 -14.24 -17.64 35.65
CA ARG A 563 -14.54 -18.98 35.14
C ARG A 563 -15.61 -19.72 35.94
N LYS A 564 -15.77 -19.43 37.24
CA LYS A 564 -16.85 -20.01 38.07
C LYS A 564 -18.22 -19.46 37.65
N ASP A 565 -18.29 -18.18 37.34
CA ASP A 565 -19.51 -17.56 36.80
C ASP A 565 -19.87 -18.17 35.44
N LEU A 566 -18.89 -18.33 34.55
CA LEU A 566 -19.10 -18.96 33.24
C LEU A 566 -19.62 -20.40 33.37
N LYS A 567 -19.15 -21.19 34.35
CA LYS A 567 -19.69 -22.54 34.61
C LYS A 567 -21.17 -22.51 35.02
N ARG A 568 -21.60 -21.47 35.73
CA ARG A 568 -22.99 -21.28 36.18
C ARG A 568 -23.89 -20.73 35.06
N ILE A 569 -23.37 -19.78 34.28
CA ILE A 569 -24.07 -19.14 33.15
C ILE A 569 -24.23 -20.16 32.00
N TRP A 570 -23.14 -20.81 31.61
CA TRP A 570 -23.11 -21.88 30.60
C TRP A 570 -23.20 -23.26 31.27
N LYS A 571 -24.27 -23.46 32.06
CA LYS A 571 -24.54 -24.75 32.73
C LYS A 571 -25.14 -25.78 31.79
N ASP A 572 -25.87 -25.33 30.77
CA ASP A 572 -26.59 -26.20 29.82
C ASP A 572 -25.59 -27.10 29.09
N ASP A 573 -25.97 -28.36 28.85
CA ASP A 573 -25.11 -29.36 28.23
C ASP A 573 -24.58 -28.92 26.86
N LYS A 574 -25.37 -28.14 26.11
CA LYS A 574 -24.98 -27.56 24.81
C LYS A 574 -23.78 -26.59 24.85
N TYR A 575 -23.42 -26.06 26.02
CA TYR A 575 -22.26 -25.18 26.19
C TYR A 575 -21.18 -25.76 27.11
N ALA A 576 -21.50 -26.81 27.87
CA ALA A 576 -20.69 -27.25 28.98
C ALA A 576 -19.29 -27.73 28.56
N SER A 577 -19.20 -28.37 27.40
CA SER A 577 -17.97 -28.88 26.78
C SER A 577 -17.12 -27.79 26.11
N SER A 578 -17.73 -26.67 25.69
CA SER A 578 -17.08 -25.64 24.85
C SER A 578 -16.84 -24.31 25.56
N ARG A 579 -16.81 -24.30 26.89
CA ARG A 579 -16.68 -23.06 27.68
C ARG A 579 -15.34 -22.34 27.43
N GLY A 580 -14.28 -23.08 27.09
CA GLY A 580 -12.97 -22.52 26.80
C GLY A 580 -12.98 -21.77 25.47
N GLU A 581 -13.50 -22.44 24.45
CA GLU A 581 -13.69 -21.99 23.08
C GLU A 581 -14.60 -20.75 23.03
N LEU A 582 -15.73 -20.77 23.74
CA LEU A 582 -16.66 -19.64 23.82
C LEU A 582 -16.04 -18.40 24.50
N LEU A 583 -15.24 -18.61 25.56
CA LEU A 583 -14.50 -17.51 26.19
C LEU A 583 -13.42 -16.96 25.25
N GLU A 584 -12.73 -17.83 24.51
CA GLU A 584 -11.75 -17.41 23.51
C GLU A 584 -12.41 -16.65 22.36
N LEU A 585 -13.61 -17.04 21.95
CA LEU A 585 -14.44 -16.31 20.98
C LEU A 585 -14.74 -14.89 21.47
N MET A 586 -15.16 -14.72 22.72
CA MET A 586 -15.40 -13.40 23.30
C MET A 586 -14.13 -12.52 23.30
N LYS A 587 -12.97 -13.11 23.59
CA LYS A 587 -11.67 -12.41 23.52
C LYS A 587 -11.32 -12.04 22.08
N LYS A 588 -11.52 -12.96 21.13
CA LYS A 588 -11.27 -12.75 19.69
C LYS A 588 -12.10 -11.60 19.14
N PHE A 589 -13.36 -11.53 19.55
CA PHE A 589 -14.29 -10.44 19.23
C PHE A 589 -14.05 -9.16 20.04
N GLN A 590 -12.97 -9.09 20.81
CA GLN A 590 -12.60 -7.91 21.61
C GLN A 590 -13.74 -7.45 22.52
N LEU A 591 -14.52 -8.40 23.07
CA LEU A 591 -15.64 -8.14 23.98
C LEU A 591 -15.24 -8.24 25.46
N CYS A 592 -14.13 -8.92 25.75
CA CYS A 592 -13.59 -9.03 27.10
C CYS A 592 -12.08 -9.23 27.10
N TYR A 593 -11.46 -8.99 28.25
CA TYR A 593 -10.04 -9.28 28.50
C TYR A 593 -9.85 -9.91 29.88
N GLU A 594 -8.75 -10.64 30.05
CA GLU A 594 -8.33 -11.17 31.35
C GLU A 594 -7.54 -10.11 32.11
N ILE A 595 -7.87 -9.89 33.39
CA ILE A 595 -7.15 -8.92 34.21
C ILE A 595 -5.74 -9.46 34.48
N PRO A 596 -4.67 -8.71 34.15
CA PRO A 596 -3.31 -9.14 34.45
C PRO A 596 -3.12 -9.41 35.96
N ASP A 597 -2.32 -10.43 36.27
CA ASP A 597 -2.03 -10.90 37.64
C ASP A 597 -3.24 -11.39 38.45
N CYS A 598 -4.44 -11.43 37.87
CA CYS A 598 -5.67 -11.93 38.49
C CYS A 598 -6.22 -13.12 37.70
N LYS A 599 -5.67 -14.31 37.97
CA LYS A 599 -6.03 -15.55 37.25
C LYS A 599 -7.54 -15.78 37.21
N ASP A 600 -8.04 -16.16 36.03
CA ASP A 600 -9.45 -16.55 35.78
C ASP A 600 -10.48 -15.44 36.05
N THR A 601 -10.06 -14.17 36.01
CA THR A 601 -10.94 -13.01 36.19
C THR A 601 -10.94 -12.14 34.94
N PHE A 602 -12.12 -11.84 34.41
CA PHE A 602 -12.32 -11.14 33.14
C PHE A 602 -13.17 -9.89 33.33
N ILE A 603 -13.01 -8.94 32.41
CA ILE A 603 -13.82 -7.72 32.33
C ILE A 603 -14.40 -7.60 30.92
N ALA A 604 -15.71 -7.34 30.84
CA ALA A 604 -16.40 -6.89 29.63
C ALA A 604 -16.55 -5.36 29.66
N PRO A 605 -15.74 -4.58 28.91
CA PRO A 605 -15.67 -3.12 29.05
C PRO A 605 -16.98 -2.38 28.75
N GLN A 606 -17.82 -2.95 27.89
CA GLN A 606 -19.13 -2.42 27.53
C GLN A 606 -20.13 -2.37 28.71
N LEU A 607 -19.88 -3.14 29.78
CA LEU A 607 -20.67 -3.17 31.01
C LEU A 607 -20.01 -2.39 32.17
N LEU A 608 -18.90 -1.68 31.91
CA LEU A 608 -18.29 -0.82 32.91
C LEU A 608 -19.20 0.37 33.24
N SER A 609 -18.94 0.98 34.39
CA SER A 609 -19.58 2.22 34.81
C SER A 609 -19.37 3.34 33.78
N ASP A 610 -20.39 4.16 33.54
CA ASP A 610 -20.26 5.39 32.76
C ASP A 610 -19.48 6.48 33.53
N ASN A 611 -19.54 6.44 34.87
CA ASN A 611 -18.87 7.42 35.72
C ASN A 611 -17.34 7.27 35.65
N GLN A 612 -16.68 8.37 35.28
CA GLN A 612 -15.22 8.50 35.34
C GLN A 612 -14.74 8.40 36.80
N PRO A 613 -13.73 7.56 37.10
CA PRO A 613 -13.17 7.44 38.44
C PRO A 613 -12.30 8.64 38.79
N ASP A 614 -12.14 8.93 40.08
CA ASP A 614 -11.23 9.98 40.55
C ASP A 614 -9.77 9.55 40.44
N TYR A 615 -8.95 10.37 39.76
CA TYR A 615 -7.51 10.22 39.68
C TYR A 615 -6.81 11.58 39.54
N ASN A 616 -5.55 11.64 39.97
CA ASN A 616 -4.74 12.84 39.84
C ASN A 616 -4.13 12.90 38.44
N TRP A 617 -4.43 13.98 37.71
CA TRP A 617 -3.84 14.28 36.40
C TRP A 617 -3.23 15.68 36.41
N HIS A 618 -2.02 15.83 35.86
CA HIS A 618 -1.39 17.14 35.71
C HIS A 618 -1.83 17.80 34.41
N GLU A 619 -2.41 19.00 34.50
CA GLU A 619 -2.92 19.71 33.32
C GLU A 619 -1.83 20.45 32.52
N SER A 620 -0.61 20.61 33.03
CA SER A 620 0.46 21.28 32.28
C SER A 620 1.30 20.31 31.44
N HIS A 621 1.90 20.82 30.35
CA HIS A 621 2.83 20.07 29.50
C HIS A 621 2.28 18.75 28.94
N ASN A 622 1.01 18.68 28.59
CA ASN A 622 0.43 17.48 27.98
C ASN A 622 0.69 17.44 26.48
N LEU A 623 0.96 16.25 25.93
CA LEU A 623 0.83 16.02 24.50
C LEU A 623 -0.62 15.63 24.21
N ILE A 624 -1.31 16.33 23.31
CA ILE A 624 -2.74 16.13 23.05
C ILE A 624 -2.91 15.66 21.60
N LEU A 625 -3.71 14.63 21.39
CA LEU A 625 -4.12 14.17 20.06
C LEU A 625 -5.64 13.96 20.08
N ARG A 626 -6.33 14.39 19.03
CA ARG A 626 -7.79 14.23 18.93
C ARG A 626 -8.16 13.52 17.63
N TYR A 627 -9.18 12.69 17.69
CA TYR A 627 -9.81 12.04 16.55
C TYR A 627 -11.23 12.56 16.47
N ASP A 628 -11.56 13.20 15.36
CA ASP A 628 -12.88 13.75 15.07
C ASP A 628 -13.56 12.92 13.98
N TYR A 629 -14.83 12.55 14.19
CA TYR A 629 -15.56 11.63 13.31
C TYR A 629 -16.67 12.30 12.51
N HIS A 630 -16.64 13.64 12.35
CA HIS A 630 -17.54 14.45 11.52
C HIS A 630 -19.02 14.00 11.55
N ASP A 631 -19.38 13.08 10.64
CA ASP A 631 -20.74 12.63 10.36
C ASP A 631 -21.19 11.42 11.21
N PHE A 632 -20.29 10.49 11.56
CA PHE A 632 -20.67 9.24 12.22
C PHE A 632 -19.52 8.61 13.01
N MET A 633 -19.79 8.32 14.29
CA MET A 633 -18.87 7.60 15.18
C MET A 633 -19.46 6.22 15.54
N PRO A 634 -18.84 5.10 15.10
CA PRO A 634 -19.24 3.77 15.52
C PRO A 634 -19.13 3.61 17.05
N LYS A 635 -20.18 3.04 17.67
CA LYS A 635 -20.12 2.65 19.09
C LYS A 635 -19.09 1.55 19.29
N GLY A 636 -18.33 1.63 20.39
CA GLY A 636 -17.43 0.56 20.83
C GLY A 636 -15.97 0.65 20.36
N ILE A 637 -15.59 1.72 19.64
CA ILE A 637 -14.18 1.96 19.28
C ILE A 637 -13.30 1.98 20.54
N LEU A 638 -13.73 2.72 21.57
CA LEU A 638 -12.97 2.82 22.80
C LEU A 638 -12.98 1.53 23.63
N THR A 639 -14.10 0.80 23.70
CA THR A 639 -14.14 -0.48 24.42
C THR A 639 -13.22 -1.50 23.77
N ARG A 640 -13.11 -1.52 22.43
CA ARG A 640 -12.13 -2.33 21.71
C ARG A 640 -10.69 -1.89 22.02
N LEU A 641 -10.43 -0.58 22.07
CA LEU A 641 -9.13 -0.05 22.47
C LEU A 641 -8.75 -0.50 23.90
N ILE A 642 -9.70 -0.47 24.84
CA ILE A 642 -9.52 -0.95 26.21
C ILE A 642 -9.11 -2.43 26.22
N VAL A 643 -9.79 -3.28 25.42
CA VAL A 643 -9.46 -4.70 25.32
C VAL A 643 -8.05 -4.91 24.77
N VAL A 644 -7.65 -4.25 23.69
CA VAL A 644 -6.31 -4.47 23.11
C VAL A 644 -5.20 -3.87 23.97
N MET A 645 -5.47 -2.78 24.70
CA MET A 645 -4.52 -2.07 25.56
C MET A 645 -4.54 -2.51 27.03
N HIS A 646 -5.29 -3.56 27.39
CA HIS A 646 -5.57 -3.91 28.79
C HIS A 646 -4.33 -4.09 29.69
N GLN A 647 -3.22 -4.55 29.11
CA GLN A 647 -1.93 -4.74 29.81
C GLN A 647 -1.33 -3.44 30.32
N TYR A 648 -1.67 -2.31 29.70
CA TYR A 648 -1.17 -0.99 30.07
C TYR A 648 -2.10 -0.24 31.02
N ILE A 649 -3.28 -0.79 31.38
CA ILE A 649 -4.24 -0.08 32.24
C ILE A 649 -3.60 0.19 33.61
N ASP A 650 -3.59 1.46 34.02
CA ASP A 650 -2.93 1.91 35.24
C ASP A 650 -3.52 1.20 36.46
N ARG A 651 -2.69 0.36 37.10
CA ARG A 651 -3.05 -0.46 38.27
C ARG A 651 -4.28 -1.36 38.05
N HIS A 652 -4.65 -1.62 36.79
CA HIS A 652 -5.90 -2.30 36.40
C HIS A 652 -7.18 -1.74 37.04
N LYS A 653 -7.14 -0.46 37.46
CA LYS A 653 -8.21 0.20 38.21
C LYS A 653 -8.86 1.35 37.44
N TYR A 654 -8.08 2.09 36.67
CA TYR A 654 -8.53 3.33 36.04
C TYR A 654 -9.06 3.09 34.64
N VAL A 655 -10.24 2.45 34.58
CA VAL A 655 -10.96 2.13 33.35
C VAL A 655 -12.47 2.26 33.60
N TRP A 656 -13.18 2.84 32.65
CA TRP A 656 -14.63 3.01 32.66
C TRP A 656 -15.15 2.95 31.22
N LYS A 657 -16.46 2.97 31.01
CA LYS A 657 -17.04 2.69 29.67
C LYS A 657 -16.55 3.66 28.59
N SER A 658 -16.38 4.93 28.94
CA SER A 658 -16.00 6.03 28.05
C SER A 658 -14.56 6.53 28.24
N GLY A 659 -13.71 5.82 28.99
CA GLY A 659 -12.30 6.18 29.07
C GLY A 659 -11.38 5.22 29.82
N VAL A 660 -10.08 5.44 29.66
CA VAL A 660 -9.04 4.61 30.27
C VAL A 660 -7.76 5.42 30.54
N ILE A 661 -7.08 5.08 31.64
CA ILE A 661 -5.72 5.55 31.92
C ILE A 661 -4.75 4.40 31.67
N LEU A 662 -3.79 4.65 30.78
CA LEU A 662 -2.73 3.73 30.41
C LEU A 662 -1.40 4.22 30.98
N THR A 663 -0.53 3.32 31.46
CA THR A 663 0.79 3.65 32.00
C THR A 663 1.87 2.77 31.37
N LYS A 664 2.96 3.39 30.92
CA LYS A 664 4.19 2.72 30.47
C LYS A 664 5.41 3.56 30.86
N ASP A 665 6.42 2.95 31.50
CA ASP A 665 7.69 3.62 31.86
C ASP A 665 7.52 4.97 32.59
N LYS A 666 6.59 5.03 33.56
CA LYS A 666 6.20 6.26 34.31
C LYS A 666 5.60 7.39 33.45
N THR A 667 5.24 7.09 32.20
CA THR A 667 4.44 7.95 31.34
C THR A 667 3.00 7.45 31.36
N LYS A 668 2.05 8.37 31.48
CA LYS A 668 0.61 8.06 31.49
C LYS A 668 -0.07 8.64 30.26
N ALA A 669 -1.04 7.92 29.72
CA ALA A 669 -1.94 8.37 28.67
C ALA A 669 -3.38 8.25 29.16
N GLU A 670 -4.14 9.33 29.06
CA GLU A 670 -5.58 9.35 29.28
C GLU A 670 -6.26 9.35 27.90
N VAL A 671 -7.17 8.40 27.69
CA VAL A 671 -7.97 8.31 26.46
C VAL A 671 -9.44 8.39 26.85
N ILE A 672 -10.16 9.38 26.32
CA ILE A 672 -11.58 9.62 26.62
C ILE A 672 -12.37 9.72 25.32
N GLU A 673 -13.51 9.03 25.29
CA GLU A 673 -14.52 9.14 24.24
C GLU A 673 -15.59 10.15 24.64
N TYR A 674 -15.75 11.19 23.84
CA TYR A 674 -16.84 12.15 23.90
C TYR A 674 -17.85 11.85 22.80
N TYR A 675 -18.67 10.81 22.99
CA TYR A 675 -19.58 10.31 21.96
C TYR A 675 -20.52 11.38 21.38
N ALA A 676 -21.09 12.24 22.23
CA ALA A 676 -21.96 13.35 21.79
C ALA A 676 -21.23 14.40 20.92
N LYS A 677 -19.90 14.52 21.08
CA LYS A 677 -19.04 15.37 20.24
C LYS A 677 -18.41 14.61 19.08
N ARG A 678 -18.67 13.30 18.95
CA ARG A 678 -18.05 12.39 17.98
C ARG A 678 -16.53 12.54 17.98
N GLU A 679 -15.95 12.40 19.17
CA GLU A 679 -14.53 12.66 19.40
C GLU A 679 -13.89 11.64 20.33
N ILE A 680 -12.65 11.25 20.03
CA ILE A 680 -11.75 10.63 21.00
C ILE A 680 -10.58 11.58 21.27
N LYS A 681 -10.36 11.91 22.55
CA LYS A 681 -9.25 12.76 23.00
C LYS A 681 -8.22 11.92 23.74
N ILE A 682 -6.96 12.07 23.37
CA ILE A 682 -5.80 11.45 24.03
C ILE A 682 -4.95 12.55 24.65
N ARG A 683 -4.62 12.43 25.94
CA ARG A 683 -3.67 13.30 26.64
C ARG A 683 -2.54 12.45 27.21
N VAL A 684 -1.29 12.85 26.99
CA VAL A 684 -0.13 12.10 27.48
C VAL A 684 0.79 12.98 28.32
N ALA A 685 1.12 12.50 29.52
CA ALA A 685 1.99 13.15 30.48
C ALA A 685 3.11 12.20 30.92
N GLY A 686 4.33 12.70 31.09
CA GLY A 686 5.48 11.90 31.52
C GLY A 686 6.76 12.22 30.77
N ARG A 687 7.76 11.33 30.86
CA ARG A 687 9.06 11.53 30.22
C ARG A 687 9.05 11.17 28.73
N ASP A 688 8.39 10.07 28.35
CA ASP A 688 8.30 9.60 26.96
C ASP A 688 6.88 9.73 26.41
N LYS A 689 6.38 10.99 26.37
CA LYS A 689 5.01 11.29 25.90
C LYS A 689 4.80 10.85 24.46
N ARG A 690 5.81 11.08 23.61
CA ARG A 690 5.76 10.73 22.18
C ARG A 690 5.67 9.21 22.02
N GLY A 691 6.52 8.42 22.68
CA GLY A 691 6.51 6.96 22.56
C GLY A 691 5.19 6.32 22.97
N LEU A 692 4.62 6.71 24.11
CA LEU A 692 3.32 6.18 24.53
C LEU A 692 2.17 6.65 23.62
N LEU A 693 2.18 7.90 23.16
CA LEU A 693 1.18 8.40 22.22
C LEU A 693 1.22 7.63 20.89
N THR A 694 2.41 7.33 20.36
CA THR A 694 2.56 6.54 19.13
C THR A 694 1.93 5.16 19.28
N ILE A 695 2.12 4.48 20.41
CA ILE A 695 1.53 3.16 20.66
C ILE A 695 0.00 3.25 20.70
N VAL A 696 -0.55 4.20 21.46
CA VAL A 696 -2.01 4.39 21.57
C VAL A 696 -2.61 4.75 20.21
N ALA A 697 -1.98 5.67 19.49
CA ALA A 697 -2.45 6.09 18.17
C ALA A 697 -2.38 4.96 17.15
N TYR A 698 -1.31 4.15 17.15
CA TYR A 698 -1.18 2.99 16.27
C TYR A 698 -2.31 1.97 16.48
N GLU A 699 -2.60 1.63 17.73
CA GLU A 699 -3.66 0.67 18.06
C GLU A 699 -5.05 1.20 17.70
N LEU A 700 -5.27 2.51 17.88
CA LEU A 700 -6.51 3.16 17.51
C LEU A 700 -6.68 3.25 15.98
N ASP A 701 -5.62 3.65 15.26
CA ASP A 701 -5.58 3.68 13.79
C ASP A 701 -5.85 2.27 13.22
N ARG A 702 -5.29 1.20 13.83
CA ARG A 702 -5.56 -0.20 13.45
C ARG A 702 -7.02 -0.60 13.67
N ILE A 703 -7.67 -0.10 14.72
CA ILE A 703 -9.11 -0.31 14.94
C ILE A 703 -9.90 0.42 13.86
N HIS A 704 -9.53 1.65 13.49
CA HIS A 704 -10.17 2.40 12.40
C HIS A 704 -10.06 1.68 11.06
N ASP A 705 -8.89 1.13 10.75
CA ASP A 705 -8.64 0.38 9.50
C ASP A 705 -9.52 -0.87 9.38
N SER A 706 -10.08 -1.38 10.48
CA SER A 706 -11.09 -2.46 10.42
C SER A 706 -12.44 -2.02 9.85
N TYR A 707 -12.69 -0.71 9.73
CA TYR A 707 -13.89 -0.13 9.12
C TYR A 707 -13.57 0.37 7.71
N LYS A 708 -14.23 -0.18 6.69
CA LYS A 708 -13.91 0.08 5.28
C LYS A 708 -14.11 1.53 4.82
N ARG A 709 -15.04 2.26 5.43
CA ARG A 709 -15.49 3.59 4.98
C ARG A 709 -15.57 4.61 6.11
N LEU A 710 -14.83 4.39 7.19
CA LEU A 710 -14.90 5.27 8.34
C LEU A 710 -14.19 6.58 8.01
N LYS A 711 -14.95 7.67 8.01
CA LYS A 711 -14.41 9.01 7.83
C LYS A 711 -14.05 9.58 9.18
N TYR A 712 -12.77 9.88 9.38
CA TYR A 712 -12.29 10.55 10.58
C TYR A 712 -11.13 11.48 10.25
N SER A 713 -10.84 12.41 11.15
CA SER A 713 -9.71 13.31 11.06
C SER A 713 -8.88 13.26 12.33
N LYS A 714 -7.61 12.91 12.16
CA LYS A 714 -6.59 13.01 13.19
C LYS A 714 -6.19 14.49 13.31
N LEU A 715 -6.46 15.11 14.45
CA LEU A 715 -6.22 16.53 14.69
C LEU A 715 -4.94 16.73 15.50
N ILE A 716 -3.97 17.41 14.90
CA ILE A 716 -2.67 17.74 15.49
C ILE A 716 -2.77 19.11 16.17
N PRO A 717 -2.46 19.24 17.47
CA PRO A 717 -2.54 20.48 18.20
C PRO A 717 -1.46 21.46 17.71
N CYS A 718 -1.79 22.74 17.76
CA CYS A 718 -0.85 23.81 17.54
C CYS A 718 0.14 23.90 18.71
N ASN A 719 1.41 24.18 18.42
CA ASN A 719 2.47 24.34 19.42
C ASN A 719 2.86 25.81 19.68
N CYS A 720 2.04 26.78 19.25
CA CYS A 720 2.28 28.19 19.52
C CYS A 720 2.22 28.49 21.03
N HIS A 721 2.71 29.66 21.44
CA HIS A 721 2.77 30.06 22.85
C HIS A 721 1.40 30.02 23.59
N LYS A 722 0.27 30.24 22.88
CA LYS A 722 -1.07 30.11 23.48
C LYS A 722 -1.56 28.66 23.55
N CYS A 723 -1.12 27.80 22.64
CA CYS A 723 -1.64 26.43 22.50
C CYS A 723 -0.80 25.38 23.23
N LYS A 724 0.52 25.60 23.38
CA LYS A 724 1.48 24.60 23.88
C LYS A 724 1.14 24.00 25.26
N ASP A 725 0.53 24.78 26.15
CA ASP A 725 0.10 24.34 27.49
C ASP A 725 -1.42 24.42 27.70
N SER A 726 -2.18 24.66 26.62
CA SER A 726 -3.63 24.70 26.68
C SER A 726 -4.22 23.29 26.74
N GLN A 727 -5.31 23.13 27.50
CA GLN A 727 -6.12 21.89 27.51
C GLN A 727 -7.04 21.78 26.27
N SER A 728 -7.19 22.86 25.53
CA SER A 728 -7.98 22.97 24.30
C SER A 728 -7.20 23.77 23.25
N PRO A 729 -6.06 23.26 22.76
CA PRO A 729 -5.28 23.95 21.74
C PRO A 729 -6.05 23.99 20.41
N HIS A 730 -5.84 25.06 19.63
CA HIS A 730 -6.19 25.02 18.22
C HIS A 730 -5.55 23.79 17.57
N SER A 731 -6.26 23.08 16.71
CA SER A 731 -5.76 21.83 16.11
C SER A 731 -6.00 21.84 14.61
N TYR A 732 -5.10 21.24 13.86
CA TYR A 732 -5.17 21.13 12.41
C TYR A 732 -5.40 19.68 11.99
N PRO A 733 -6.24 19.42 10.97
CA PRO A 733 -6.34 18.09 10.39
C PRO A 733 -4.98 17.64 9.84
N PHE A 734 -4.57 16.42 10.19
CA PHE A 734 -3.28 15.84 9.77
C PHE A 734 -3.12 15.84 8.24
N GLN A 735 -4.19 15.52 7.51
CA GLN A 735 -4.19 15.57 6.04
C GLN A 735 -3.93 16.97 5.48
N THR A 736 -4.43 18.03 6.15
CA THR A 736 -4.15 19.41 5.75
C THR A 736 -2.67 19.74 5.92
N LEU A 737 -2.06 19.34 7.04
CA LEU A 737 -0.62 19.54 7.27
C LEU A 737 0.23 18.81 6.21
N LEU A 738 -0.18 17.61 5.80
CA LEU A 738 0.48 16.87 4.72
C LEU A 738 0.35 17.56 3.36
N LYS A 739 -0.81 18.15 3.03
CA LYS A 739 -0.99 18.95 1.81
C LYS A 739 -0.07 20.17 1.80
N PHE A 740 0.05 20.87 2.93
CA PHE A 740 0.99 21.99 3.07
C PHE A 740 2.43 21.55 2.76
N ILE A 741 2.88 20.40 3.26
CA ILE A 741 4.21 19.85 2.93
C ILE A 741 4.33 19.51 1.44
N ALA A 742 3.32 18.88 0.85
CA ALA A 742 3.30 18.53 -0.56
C ALA A 742 3.38 19.76 -1.47
N ASP A 743 2.68 20.84 -1.10
CA ASP A 743 2.66 22.12 -1.80
C ASP A 743 3.89 23.00 -1.48
N LYS A 744 4.86 22.46 -0.74
CA LYS A 744 6.07 23.17 -0.26
C LYS A 744 5.78 24.40 0.58
N GLN A 745 4.63 24.42 1.25
CA GLN A 745 4.21 25.45 2.21
C GLN A 745 4.49 24.96 3.64
N TYR A 746 5.50 25.50 4.31
CA TYR A 746 5.95 25.00 5.62
C TYR A 746 5.42 25.79 6.81
N THR A 747 4.52 26.74 6.60
CA THR A 747 3.94 27.57 7.67
C THR A 747 2.43 27.63 7.55
N ILE A 748 1.74 27.58 8.69
CA ILE A 748 0.28 27.67 8.78
C ILE A 748 -0.11 28.60 9.94
N GLN A 749 -1.16 29.41 9.78
CA GLN A 749 -1.57 30.36 10.81
C GLN A 749 -2.43 29.69 11.90
N CYS A 750 -2.05 29.89 13.16
CA CYS A 750 -2.87 29.53 14.31
C CYS A 750 -4.06 30.47 14.45
N GLN A 751 -5.29 29.94 14.53
CA GLN A 751 -6.49 30.78 14.69
C GLN A 751 -6.69 31.35 16.11
N GLU A 752 -5.90 30.88 17.09
CA GLU A 752 -5.98 31.38 18.48
C GLU A 752 -4.92 32.46 18.79
N SER A 753 -3.70 32.25 18.30
CA SER A 753 -2.60 33.21 18.48
C SER A 753 -2.38 34.13 17.28
N TYR A 754 -2.99 33.83 16.13
CA TYR A 754 -2.77 34.47 14.83
C TYR A 754 -1.32 34.41 14.32
N GLN A 755 -0.46 33.60 14.96
CA GLN A 755 0.93 33.41 14.58
C GLN A 755 1.08 32.33 13.51
N MET A 756 2.01 32.55 12.58
CA MET A 756 2.48 31.50 11.67
C MET A 756 3.31 30.49 12.46
N VAL A 757 2.91 29.23 12.42
CA VAL A 757 3.64 28.11 13.04
C VAL A 757 4.20 27.19 11.97
N ASN A 758 5.36 26.60 12.26
CA ASN A 758 6.04 25.70 11.33
C ASN A 758 5.33 24.33 11.29
N VAL A 759 4.91 23.89 10.10
CA VAL A 759 4.16 22.65 9.89
C VAL A 759 4.96 21.42 10.29
N LEU A 760 6.26 21.37 9.99
CA LEU A 760 7.13 20.24 10.34
C LEU A 760 7.29 20.11 11.85
N SER A 761 7.39 21.23 12.56
CA SER A 761 7.46 21.26 14.02
C SER A 761 6.18 20.71 14.67
N LEU A 762 5.00 21.01 14.12
CA LEU A 762 3.73 20.44 14.60
C LEU A 762 3.70 18.91 14.49
N LEU A 763 4.23 18.38 13.39
CA LEU A 763 4.28 16.93 13.15
C LEU A 763 5.36 16.24 13.98
N ASP A 764 6.56 16.82 14.08
CA ASP A 764 7.64 16.24 14.87
C ASP A 764 7.26 16.13 16.36
N ASP A 765 6.51 17.11 16.87
CA ASP A 765 6.05 17.13 18.26
C ASP A 765 5.17 15.94 18.64
N ILE A 766 4.49 15.33 17.66
CA ILE A 766 3.60 14.18 17.87
C ILE A 766 4.16 12.88 17.32
N ILE A 767 4.66 12.88 16.08
CA ILE A 767 5.00 11.67 15.33
C ILE A 767 6.50 11.35 15.43
N GLY A 768 7.34 12.35 15.68
CA GLY A 768 8.80 12.20 15.69
C GLY A 768 9.34 11.86 14.29
N LEU A 769 9.61 12.87 13.47
CA LEU A 769 10.04 12.71 12.08
C LEU A 769 11.36 11.91 11.97
N ASN A 770 12.19 11.92 13.02
CA ASN A 770 13.43 11.13 13.11
C ASN A 770 13.20 9.61 13.33
N LYS A 771 12.00 9.16 13.75
CA LYS A 771 11.67 7.73 13.90
C LYS A 771 11.03 7.09 12.67
N LEU A 772 10.48 7.89 11.74
CA LEU A 772 10.14 7.42 10.38
C LEU A 772 11.40 7.03 9.57
N VAL A 773 12.57 7.51 10.02
CA VAL A 773 13.88 7.24 9.43
C VAL A 773 14.55 5.99 10.04
N SER A 774 14.04 5.41 11.14
CA SER A 774 14.77 4.39 11.91
C SER A 774 14.07 3.05 12.18
N ASN A 775 12.82 2.84 11.79
CA ASN A 775 12.20 1.51 11.87
C ASN A 775 12.15 0.80 10.50
N GLU A 776 13.34 0.53 9.96
CA GLU A 776 13.60 -0.56 8.99
C GLU A 776 15.11 -0.82 8.95
N GLN A 777 15.71 -1.20 10.09
CA GLN A 777 17.04 -1.83 10.10
C GLN A 777 17.14 -2.92 11.17
N GLN A 778 16.43 -4.01 10.91
CA GLN A 778 16.94 -5.39 10.95
C GLN A 778 16.23 -6.05 9.76
N ASP A 779 16.68 -5.90 8.51
CA ASP A 779 17.92 -6.44 7.95
C ASP A 779 18.61 -5.49 6.94
N SER A 780 19.85 -5.86 6.59
CA SER A 780 20.99 -5.03 6.19
C SER A 780 20.94 -4.20 4.89
N ASN A 781 21.61 -3.04 4.97
CA ASN A 781 22.34 -2.28 3.94
C ASN A 781 21.58 -1.49 2.86
N GLN A 782 21.33 -0.20 3.09
CA GLN A 782 21.68 0.94 2.22
C GLN A 782 21.26 2.30 2.85
N SER A 783 22.05 3.35 2.60
CA SER A 783 21.86 4.71 3.12
C SER A 783 21.85 5.74 1.96
N ILE A 784 20.78 6.53 1.75
CA ILE A 784 20.78 7.96 1.28
C ILE A 784 19.37 8.57 1.04
N GLN A 785 19.25 9.90 1.18
CA GLN A 785 18.18 10.84 0.75
C GLN A 785 16.68 10.54 0.98
N PHE A 786 16.19 11.09 2.10
CA PHE A 786 15.02 11.98 2.35
C PHE A 786 14.13 12.52 1.20
N LYS A 787 14.47 12.34 -0.09
CA LYS A 787 13.62 12.73 -1.24
C LYS A 787 12.60 11.63 -1.58
N GLY A 788 12.90 10.37 -1.22
CA GLY A 788 11.99 9.23 -1.37
C GLY A 788 10.86 9.16 -0.35
N ASP A 789 10.93 9.94 0.74
CA ASP A 789 9.99 9.81 1.86
C ASP A 789 8.69 10.56 1.66
N ILE A 790 8.65 11.60 0.82
CA ILE A 790 7.37 12.19 0.38
C ILE A 790 6.65 11.23 -0.58
N GLN A 791 7.38 10.54 -1.48
CA GLN A 791 6.80 9.50 -2.33
C GLN A 791 6.34 8.28 -1.52
N LYS A 792 7.08 7.82 -0.51
CA LYS A 792 6.65 6.75 0.41
C LYS A 792 5.48 7.16 1.31
N LEU A 793 5.42 8.40 1.80
CA LEU A 793 4.26 8.94 2.52
C LEU A 793 3.03 9.01 1.61
N VAL A 794 3.17 9.49 0.38
CA VAL A 794 2.10 9.51 -0.63
C VAL A 794 1.67 8.08 -1.02
N LEU A 795 2.60 7.12 -1.09
CA LEU A 795 2.32 5.70 -1.34
C LEU A 795 1.62 5.02 -0.15
N LEU A 796 2.00 5.35 1.09
CA LEU A 796 1.33 4.90 2.33
C LEU A 796 -0.09 5.46 2.45
N LEU A 797 -0.29 6.73 2.09
CA LEU A 797 -1.60 7.38 2.04
C LEU A 797 -2.48 6.81 0.91
N SER A 798 -1.88 6.31 -0.18
CA SER A 798 -2.59 5.64 -1.28
C SER A 798 -3.09 4.23 -0.91
N LYS A 799 -2.37 3.49 -0.06
CA LYS A 799 -2.79 2.17 0.46
C LYS A 799 -3.95 2.24 1.46
N GLN A 800 -4.18 3.41 2.08
CA GLN A 800 -5.33 3.69 2.95
C GLN A 800 -6.56 4.22 2.20
N GLY A 801 -6.53 4.20 0.85
CA GLY A 801 -7.70 4.41 -0.03
C GLY A 801 -8.31 5.81 -0.03
N ASN A 802 -7.65 6.80 0.57
CA ASN A 802 -8.29 8.05 1.00
C ASN A 802 -8.54 9.12 -0.10
N ILE A 803 -8.24 8.83 -1.38
CA ILE A 803 -8.28 9.84 -2.46
C ILE A 803 -8.80 9.24 -3.77
N SER A 804 -9.90 9.80 -4.31
CA SER A 804 -10.38 9.55 -5.67
C SER A 804 -10.09 10.78 -6.55
N GLY A 805 -9.20 10.65 -7.53
CA GLY A 805 -8.87 11.70 -8.50
C GLY A 805 -7.82 11.22 -9.50
N ASP A 806 -7.90 11.71 -10.74
CA ASP A 806 -7.03 11.32 -11.86
C ASP A 806 -5.57 11.75 -11.61
N PHE A 807 -4.70 10.77 -11.36
CA PHE A 807 -3.30 10.96 -10.97
C PHE A 807 -2.37 11.31 -12.15
N SER A 808 -2.88 11.24 -13.39
CA SER A 808 -2.10 11.57 -14.59
C SER A 808 -1.75 13.07 -14.65
N GLU A 809 -2.65 13.94 -14.19
CA GLU A 809 -2.49 15.40 -14.22
C GLU A 809 -1.58 15.92 -13.08
N LEU A 810 -1.51 15.21 -11.95
CA LEU A 810 -0.61 15.56 -10.82
C LEU A 810 0.84 15.17 -11.11
N MET A 811 1.05 14.02 -11.76
CA MET A 811 2.39 13.59 -12.20
C MET A 811 2.88 14.41 -13.41
N ALA A 812 1.98 14.90 -14.26
CA ALA A 812 2.32 15.82 -15.35
C ALA A 812 2.68 17.23 -14.83
N ASN A 813 1.93 17.78 -13.86
CA ASN A 813 2.17 19.13 -13.34
C ASN A 813 3.43 19.26 -12.46
N ILE A 814 3.94 18.17 -11.87
CA ILE A 814 5.22 18.17 -11.13
C ILE A 814 6.42 18.28 -12.09
N ASN A 815 6.24 17.93 -13.36
CA ASN A 815 7.29 18.01 -14.38
C ASN A 815 7.28 19.29 -15.23
N ASP A 816 6.25 20.15 -15.14
CA ASP A 816 6.00 21.18 -16.18
C ASP A 816 6.04 22.66 -15.72
N LYS A 817 6.74 23.01 -14.64
CA LYS A 817 7.03 24.43 -14.32
C LYS A 817 8.49 24.68 -13.99
N SER A 818 9.32 24.51 -15.02
CA SER A 818 10.64 25.13 -15.12
C SER A 818 10.70 26.08 -16.32
N GLN A 819 9.74 27.00 -16.50
CA GLN A 819 9.97 28.22 -17.27
C GLN A 819 9.16 29.42 -16.71
N ASN A 820 9.87 30.53 -16.56
CA ASN A 820 9.44 31.92 -16.38
C ASN A 820 8.85 32.36 -15.02
N ILE A 821 9.74 32.81 -14.14
CA ILE A 821 9.46 34.01 -13.31
C ILE A 821 10.60 35.01 -13.56
N ASN A 822 10.25 36.06 -14.31
CA ASN A 822 11.01 37.27 -14.48
C ASN A 822 10.46 38.26 -13.43
N ILE A 823 11.25 38.64 -12.41
CA ILE A 823 10.91 39.76 -11.52
C ILE A 823 12.17 40.61 -11.35
N SER A 824 12.06 41.81 -11.92
CA SER A 824 12.95 42.96 -11.80
C SER A 824 12.97 43.55 -10.38
N ASP A 825 14.15 44.02 -10.00
CA ASP A 825 14.50 45.11 -9.09
C ASP A 825 13.95 45.17 -7.64
N ASN A 826 14.93 45.13 -6.72
CA ASN A 826 14.99 45.73 -5.38
C ASN A 826 14.11 45.16 -4.25
N ALA A 827 14.71 44.28 -3.43
CA ALA A 827 14.59 44.33 -1.96
C ALA A 827 15.72 43.53 -1.29
N THR A 828 16.63 44.22 -0.61
CA THR A 828 17.64 43.68 0.30
C THR A 828 17.00 43.30 1.64
N VAL A 829 17.15 42.05 2.09
CA VAL A 829 17.04 41.65 3.51
C VAL A 829 18.19 40.70 3.85
N LYS A 830 19.12 41.22 4.66
CA LYS A 830 20.17 40.47 5.37
C LYS A 830 19.55 39.72 6.56
N ASP A 831 20.23 38.62 6.92
CA ASP A 831 20.14 37.84 8.17
C ASP A 831 18.98 36.85 8.33
N SER A 832 19.26 35.57 8.07
CA SER A 832 19.03 34.46 9.03
C SER A 832 19.33 33.09 8.39
N PHE A 833 20.54 32.53 8.52
CA PHE A 833 20.79 31.06 8.41
C PHE A 833 22.14 30.62 9.00
N ALA A 834 22.54 31.21 10.13
CA ALA A 834 23.79 30.85 10.83
C ALA A 834 23.52 30.08 12.14
N VAL A 835 22.76 28.98 12.13
CA VAL A 835 22.79 27.98 13.22
C VAL A 835 22.35 26.60 12.67
N ALA A 836 23.29 25.74 12.29
CA ALA A 836 23.29 24.28 12.49
C ALA A 836 24.33 23.56 11.61
N PHE A 837 25.63 23.85 11.79
CA PHE A 837 26.69 22.91 11.43
C PHE A 837 27.75 22.94 12.54
N ASN A 838 27.81 21.87 13.33
CA ASN A 838 28.77 21.76 14.42
C ASN A 838 30.09 21.16 13.88
N LEU A 839 31.00 22.03 13.44
CA LEU A 839 32.33 21.70 12.90
C LEU A 839 33.18 20.84 13.87
N GLY A 840 32.88 20.87 15.18
CA GLY A 840 33.54 20.04 16.19
C GLY A 840 33.29 18.54 16.05
N GLU A 841 32.11 18.13 15.54
CA GLU A 841 31.82 16.70 15.30
C GLU A 841 32.55 16.14 14.08
N ILE A 842 32.77 16.98 13.06
CA ILE A 842 33.43 16.59 11.81
C ILE A 842 34.92 16.41 12.07
N SER A 843 35.53 17.35 12.79
CA SER A 843 36.91 17.26 13.30
C SER A 843 37.12 15.96 14.11
N GLY A 844 36.22 15.65 15.06
CA GLY A 844 36.30 14.44 15.87
C GLY A 844 36.12 13.13 15.09
N LYS A 845 35.30 13.11 14.03
CA LYS A 845 35.07 11.93 13.17
C LYS A 845 36.24 11.67 12.22
N VAL A 846 36.91 12.72 11.73
CA VAL A 846 38.13 12.59 10.91
C VAL A 846 39.30 12.05 11.74
N THR A 847 39.52 12.60 12.94
CA THR A 847 40.56 12.12 13.86
C THR A 847 40.34 10.66 14.30
N ASN A 848 39.10 10.27 14.61
CA ASN A 848 38.78 8.87 14.95
C ASN A 848 38.97 7.90 13.77
N THR A 849 38.73 8.32 12.54
CA THR A 849 38.92 7.48 11.34
C THR A 849 40.41 7.28 11.03
N ILE A 850 41.24 8.30 11.28
CA ILE A 850 42.71 8.23 11.18
C ILE A 850 43.31 7.25 12.21
N ASN A 851 42.71 7.17 13.40
CA ASN A 851 43.16 6.31 14.50
C ASN A 851 42.72 4.84 14.36
N GLN A 852 41.84 4.51 13.43
CA GLN A 852 41.32 3.15 13.20
C GLN A 852 42.02 2.40 12.04
N LEU A 853 43.11 2.94 11.50
CA LEU A 853 43.91 2.28 10.46
C LEU A 853 44.69 1.09 11.06
N PRO A 854 44.56 -0.16 10.54
CA PRO A 854 45.30 -1.30 11.09
C PRO A 854 46.83 -1.19 10.84
N SER A 855 47.60 -1.82 11.72
CA SER A 855 49.06 -1.99 11.58
C SER A 855 49.33 -2.95 10.42
N PHE A 856 50.07 -2.49 9.42
CA PHE A 856 50.51 -3.29 8.28
C PHE A 856 52.01 -3.50 8.46
N ASP A 857 52.47 -4.74 8.40
CA ASP A 857 53.90 -5.03 8.42
C ASP A 857 54.50 -4.90 7.01
N THR A 858 55.47 -3.98 6.93
CA THR A 858 56.49 -3.75 5.90
C THR A 858 56.11 -3.09 4.55
N GLU A 859 56.98 -2.14 4.17
CA GLU A 859 57.07 -1.28 2.97
C GLU A 859 56.06 -0.13 2.72
N SER A 860 55.00 0.07 3.52
CA SER A 860 54.03 1.18 3.33
C SER A 860 54.05 2.33 4.37
N GLU A 861 55.20 2.57 5.02
CA GLU A 861 55.34 3.69 5.98
C GLU A 861 55.32 5.08 5.30
N SER A 862 55.80 5.19 4.06
CA SER A 862 55.85 6.44 3.28
C SER A 862 54.44 6.95 2.95
N ASP A 863 53.58 6.08 2.44
CA ASP A 863 52.24 6.45 1.97
C ASP A 863 51.29 6.74 3.15
N LYS A 864 51.50 6.09 4.30
CA LYS A 864 50.80 6.38 5.56
C LYS A 864 51.15 7.75 6.12
N LYS A 865 52.42 8.15 6.02
CA LYS A 865 52.88 9.47 6.48
C LYS A 865 52.34 10.58 5.57
N GLN A 866 52.38 10.38 4.25
CA GLN A 866 51.77 11.30 3.29
C GLN A 866 50.26 11.45 3.48
N LEU A 867 49.51 10.36 3.69
CA LEU A 867 48.06 10.42 3.89
C LEU A 867 47.66 11.13 5.20
N LYS A 868 48.43 10.94 6.28
CA LYS A 868 48.19 11.63 7.57
C LYS A 868 48.54 13.12 7.53
N GLU A 869 49.59 13.50 6.80
CA GLU A 869 50.01 14.89 6.62
C GLU A 869 49.01 15.66 5.73
N LEU A 870 48.53 15.04 4.65
CA LEU A 870 47.51 15.57 3.75
C LEU A 870 46.16 15.81 4.45
N LEU A 871 45.72 14.89 5.32
CA LEU A 871 44.47 15.03 6.07
C LEU A 871 44.55 16.09 7.18
N SER A 872 45.73 16.31 7.78
CA SER A 872 45.96 17.38 8.77
C SER A 872 46.01 18.78 8.13
N GLN A 873 46.47 18.86 6.88
CA GLN A 873 46.50 20.10 6.10
C GLN A 873 45.09 20.48 5.59
N LEU A 874 44.31 19.50 5.13
CA LEU A 874 42.87 19.66 4.82
C LEU A 874 42.04 20.16 6.01
N GLN A 875 42.36 19.73 7.23
CA GLN A 875 41.68 20.17 8.45
C GLN A 875 41.97 21.63 8.82
N SER A 876 43.13 22.16 8.41
CA SER A 876 43.55 23.55 8.69
C SER A 876 43.05 24.55 7.62
N ALA A 877 42.85 24.08 6.38
CA ALA A 877 42.43 24.90 5.23
C ALA A 877 40.93 25.28 5.22
N VAL A 878 40.09 24.64 6.04
CA VAL A 878 38.63 24.81 6.05
C VAL A 878 38.15 26.14 6.72
N LEU A 879 38.99 27.17 6.91
CA LEU A 879 38.80 28.20 7.97
C LEU A 879 39.15 29.69 7.65
N ALA A 880 38.38 30.43 6.82
CA ALA A 880 38.49 31.92 6.64
C ALA A 880 37.17 32.57 6.08
N GLU A 881 37.18 33.80 5.50
CA GLU A 881 35.97 34.51 4.95
C GLU A 881 36.14 35.45 3.67
N ASP A 882 37.06 35.23 2.70
CA ASP A 882 37.22 36.11 1.48
C ASP A 882 37.71 35.43 0.15
N LEU A 883 37.00 35.53 -1.02
CA LEU A 883 37.45 35.19 -2.42
C LEU A 883 36.42 35.51 -3.55
N ASP A 884 36.70 35.13 -4.81
CA ASP A 884 35.75 34.89 -5.93
C ASP A 884 35.76 33.43 -6.50
N ASP A 885 36.08 33.11 -7.79
CA ASP A 885 35.59 31.86 -8.46
C ASP A 885 36.44 30.97 -9.45
N GLU A 886 37.26 31.43 -10.43
CA GLU A 886 37.93 30.59 -11.49
C GLU A 886 38.82 29.45 -10.92
N ASP A 887 39.38 29.67 -9.73
CA ASP A 887 40.19 28.71 -8.96
C ASP A 887 39.39 27.50 -8.45
N LYS A 888 38.05 27.60 -8.39
CA LYS A 888 37.17 26.48 -8.01
C LYS A 888 37.06 25.45 -9.13
N GLU A 889 37.15 25.90 -10.39
CA GLU A 889 37.10 25.03 -11.57
C GLU A 889 38.38 24.19 -11.68
N GLU A 890 39.54 24.78 -11.35
CA GLU A 890 40.82 24.09 -11.29
C GLU A 890 40.91 23.09 -10.11
N ALA A 891 40.37 23.44 -8.94
CA ALA A 891 40.34 22.55 -7.78
C ALA A 891 39.46 21.30 -7.99
N LEU A 892 38.33 21.44 -8.69
CA LEU A 892 37.48 20.31 -9.08
C LEU A 892 38.18 19.41 -10.11
N GLU A 893 38.94 20.00 -11.03
CA GLU A 893 39.71 19.28 -12.05
C GLU A 893 40.86 18.46 -11.43
N GLN A 894 41.55 19.00 -10.42
CA GLN A 894 42.59 18.29 -9.68
C GLN A 894 42.03 17.15 -8.80
N ILE A 895 40.83 17.32 -8.21
CA ILE A 895 40.15 16.25 -7.47
C ILE A 895 39.72 15.11 -8.41
N GLU A 896 39.25 15.41 -9.63
CA GLU A 896 38.95 14.40 -10.65
C GLU A 896 40.22 13.66 -11.12
N ASP A 897 41.35 14.36 -11.30
CA ASP A 897 42.61 13.75 -11.73
C ASP A 897 43.21 12.83 -10.64
N ILE A 898 43.16 13.26 -9.37
CA ILE A 898 43.58 12.45 -8.22
C ILE A 898 42.66 11.23 -8.03
N ALA A 899 41.34 11.41 -8.18
CA ALA A 899 40.40 10.29 -8.14
C ALA A 899 40.67 9.26 -9.25
N SER A 900 41.04 9.71 -10.46
CA SER A 900 41.32 8.85 -11.60
C SER A 900 42.64 8.08 -11.50
N SER A 901 43.67 8.67 -10.87
CA SER A 901 44.96 8.00 -10.64
C SER A 901 44.89 6.89 -9.57
N LEU A 902 44.05 7.07 -8.54
CA LEU A 902 43.82 6.08 -7.48
C LEU A 902 43.03 4.85 -7.95
N THR A 903 42.27 4.95 -9.05
CA THR A 903 41.55 3.82 -9.68
C THR A 903 42.42 2.90 -10.53
N ASN A 904 43.69 3.28 -10.79
CA ASN A 904 44.64 2.50 -11.60
C ASN A 904 45.63 1.65 -10.78
N SER A 905 45.49 1.60 -9.45
CA SER A 905 46.27 0.67 -8.61
C SER A 905 45.80 -0.78 -8.82
N GLU A 906 46.75 -1.71 -8.98
CA GLU A 906 46.49 -3.17 -9.04
C GLU A 906 46.14 -3.77 -7.67
N ASP A 907 46.36 -3.02 -6.57
CA ASP A 907 46.07 -3.47 -5.21
C ASP A 907 44.59 -3.24 -4.84
N SER A 908 43.86 -4.34 -4.71
CA SER A 908 42.42 -4.34 -4.41
C SER A 908 42.07 -3.70 -3.05
N ALA A 909 42.98 -3.68 -2.07
CA ALA A 909 42.75 -3.10 -0.76
C ALA A 909 42.86 -1.57 -0.79
N VAL A 910 43.87 -1.04 -1.49
CA VAL A 910 44.06 0.41 -1.73
C VAL A 910 42.89 0.97 -2.53
N LYS A 911 42.43 0.26 -3.57
CA LYS A 911 41.29 0.64 -4.41
C LYS A 911 39.96 0.70 -3.64
N LYS A 912 39.81 -0.14 -2.61
CA LYS A 912 38.60 -0.20 -1.75
C LYS A 912 38.60 0.91 -0.71
N ILE A 913 39.77 1.29 -0.17
CA ILE A 913 39.94 2.37 0.79
C ILE A 913 39.85 3.74 0.10
N ALA A 914 40.48 3.90 -1.08
CA ALA A 914 40.39 5.11 -1.90
C ALA A 914 38.94 5.40 -2.34
N ASN A 915 38.18 4.38 -2.74
CA ASN A 915 36.75 4.52 -3.05
C ASN A 915 35.90 4.92 -1.85
N LYS A 916 36.30 4.52 -0.63
CA LYS A 916 35.58 4.85 0.61
C LYS A 916 35.88 6.30 1.04
N ALA A 917 37.13 6.74 0.90
CA ALA A 917 37.55 8.13 1.12
C ALA A 917 36.95 9.10 0.08
N MET A 918 36.97 8.72 -1.20
CA MET A 918 36.26 9.41 -2.31
C MET A 918 34.78 9.63 -1.97
N LYS A 919 34.04 8.56 -1.63
CA LYS A 919 32.61 8.66 -1.31
C LYS A 919 32.32 9.55 -0.09
N MET A 920 33.28 9.69 0.82
CA MET A 920 33.16 10.55 1.99
C MET A 920 33.44 12.01 1.64
N LEU A 921 34.47 12.29 0.82
CA LEU A 921 34.80 13.63 0.32
C LEU A 921 33.70 14.19 -0.60
N ILE A 922 33.14 13.37 -1.49
CA ILE A 922 32.01 13.76 -2.37
C ILE A 922 30.74 14.05 -1.56
N ARG A 923 30.52 13.33 -0.45
CA ARG A 923 29.40 13.61 0.48
C ARG A 923 29.60 14.88 1.28
N ILE A 924 30.85 15.23 1.61
CA ILE A 924 31.19 16.49 2.31
C ILE A 924 31.06 17.67 1.34
N ALA A 925 31.57 17.56 0.11
CA ALA A 925 31.43 18.58 -0.93
C ALA A 925 29.96 18.78 -1.36
N GLY A 926 29.18 17.70 -1.46
CA GLY A 926 27.74 17.77 -1.76
C GLY A 926 26.87 18.31 -0.62
N ALA A 927 27.34 18.27 0.62
CA ALA A 927 26.64 18.83 1.78
C ALA A 927 26.89 20.35 1.97
N LEU A 928 27.86 20.92 1.24
CA LEU A 928 28.31 22.31 1.37
C LEU A 928 27.79 23.26 0.27
N SER A 929 26.71 22.89 -0.44
CA SER A 929 25.97 23.81 -1.32
C SER A 929 24.50 23.80 -0.89
N PRO A 930 23.92 24.92 -0.39
CA PRO A 930 24.01 26.24 -1.04
C PRO A 930 24.12 27.42 -0.05
N THR A 931 25.32 27.96 0.21
CA THR A 931 25.50 29.33 0.79
C THR A 931 26.88 29.89 0.47
N ALA A 932 26.94 31.22 0.32
CA ALA A 932 27.89 32.01 -0.47
C ALA A 932 29.36 32.14 0.00
N ASN A 933 29.87 31.43 1.00
CA ASN A 933 31.25 31.68 1.51
C ASN A 933 32.31 30.68 1.01
N MET A 934 32.25 30.35 -0.28
CA MET A 934 33.39 29.84 -1.06
C MET A 934 34.25 31.01 -1.59
N VAL A 935 33.68 32.23 -1.49
CA VAL A 935 34.32 33.51 -1.17
C VAL A 935 35.18 33.31 0.10
N THR A 936 36.21 32.45 0.05
CA THR A 936 37.17 32.17 1.14
C THR A 936 38.44 31.42 0.70
N ILE A 937 38.34 30.10 0.55
CA ILE A 937 39.40 29.15 0.94
C ILE A 937 40.59 29.13 -0.03
N CYS A 938 40.41 29.53 -1.29
CA CYS A 938 41.46 29.64 -2.31
C CYS A 938 42.64 30.60 -1.94
N LYS A 939 42.37 31.72 -1.23
CA LYS A 939 43.19 32.96 -1.36
C LYS A 939 44.65 32.82 -0.90
N GLU A 940 44.96 31.84 -0.06
CA GLU A 940 46.32 31.57 0.42
C GLU A 940 46.88 30.20 0.00
N LEU A 941 46.13 29.43 -0.79
CA LEU A 941 46.61 28.19 -1.39
C LEU A 941 47.89 28.39 -2.25
N PRO A 942 48.10 29.52 -2.96
CA PRO A 942 49.31 29.74 -3.76
C PRO A 942 50.61 29.84 -2.95
N ASP A 943 50.58 30.43 -1.74
CA ASP A 943 51.79 30.64 -0.94
C ASP A 943 52.22 29.36 -0.19
N LEU A 944 51.25 28.45 0.03
CA LEU A 944 51.50 27.10 0.53
C LEU A 944 52.10 26.20 -0.55
N ILE A 945 51.62 26.32 -1.80
CA ILE A 945 52.18 25.62 -2.96
C ILE A 945 53.62 26.07 -3.24
N SER A 946 53.94 27.36 -3.06
CA SER A 946 55.31 27.90 -3.25
C SER A 946 56.34 27.34 -2.27
N LYS A 947 55.95 26.73 -1.13
CA LYS A 947 56.88 26.18 -0.14
C LYS A 947 57.00 24.65 -0.18
N ILE A 948 56.32 23.99 -1.12
CA ILE A 948 56.23 22.53 -1.25
C ILE A 948 57.11 21.96 -2.40
N PHE A 949 57.70 22.83 -3.23
CA PHE A 949 58.62 22.49 -4.33
C PHE A 949 60.05 23.01 -4.09
#